data_AF-K1XYI6-F1
#
_entry.id   AF-K1XYI6-F1
#
_cell.length_a   1.000
_cell.length_b   1.000
_cell.length_c   1.000
_cell.angle_alpha   90.00
_cell.angle_beta   90.00
_cell.angle_gamma   90.00
#
_symmetry.space_group_name_H-M   'P 1'
#
loop_
_entity.id
_entity.type
_entity.pdbx_description
1 polymer ?
#
loop_
_entity_poly.entity_id
_entity_poly.type
_entity_poly.pdbx_seq_one_letter_code
_entity_poly.pdbx_strand_id
1 'polypeptide(L)'
;MTHKIITWFRNMKIEKWDFLFYGIVTLVILVLLFLLALYSNYTIVSSYFGLNKGLIDKDIIVVALDEETLNSNKFKRYQDITRCDYATLIRNILYGDPKVVVMDTVFYQKGENEACDRELTDILQKNPNVIIGAEYNEKSQLLQTDLFGEGSYKESMGIINTTSYNSFNVFNFSLPDYRNRVRLYDKGENSILPISIEAYRISHNLKNPNVTDSAIVFENGTQIPVDDGHININFFTSAYKTVGFIDVLENSSRSSLFAGKVVFVGATAPDIHDEFLTPYDTSTVMPGVMIHANLYNTLTTEKFIDYENLYDFLLRNILLIFICGCILAGMNHIVYGVISSFGIIAVYILISLGIFQYLGIVVEIFPLIVSYAVISLVIYFKKFIEERKSKDQVKAIFSRYISEDVANELIKLGIDSMHLGWAEREVTVFFSDLAGFTDLSENLKPEELGKILNIYFEEMSSIILAEKGTIDKFIGDAIMAFWNAPLDLPRHANNACTAALLQRQALEKVRAAIKELGCETFIDMRIGINTGKAIIGNFGCSKRYDYTALGDTVNLASRLESINKQYGTNIIISEDTYAQIWKDRFVVRELDIITVKGKTKPIKIYELLGFNDRLEAEKIELYRESLKGFKEKKYDTSIEKFKQIWNIPSQNFIKKLKELRKVELYGQAIALYRSRKFIEAKALFEKIGDTPSKKFIDRCDEFIINPPSEDWDMVYRFKVK
;
A
#
# COMPACT_ATOMS: atom_id res chain seq x y z
N MET A 1 2.09 -27.93 18.18
CA MET A 1 2.80 -27.03 17.25
C MET A 1 2.49 -27.37 15.78
N THR A 2 2.60 -28.64 15.38
CA THR A 2 2.27 -29.16 14.04
C THR A 2 0.88 -28.77 13.52
N HIS A 3 -0.18 -28.84 14.34
CA HIS A 3 -1.52 -28.50 13.88
C HIS A 3 -1.70 -27.01 13.52
N LYS A 4 -1.02 -26.10 14.25
CA LYS A 4 -1.02 -24.65 13.98
C LYS A 4 -0.23 -24.30 12.72
N ILE A 5 0.87 -25.01 12.46
CA ILE A 5 1.67 -24.83 11.23
C ILE A 5 0.87 -25.29 10.00
N ILE A 6 0.15 -26.41 10.10
CA ILE A 6 -0.68 -26.93 9.01
C ILE A 6 -1.89 -26.02 8.72
N THR A 7 -2.53 -25.46 9.76
CA THR A 7 -3.61 -24.47 9.57
C THR A 7 -3.09 -23.15 9.00
N TRP A 8 -1.89 -22.73 9.39
CA TRP A 8 -1.22 -21.56 8.84
C TRP A 8 -0.91 -21.72 7.34
N PHE A 9 -0.37 -22.88 6.92
CA PHE A 9 -0.16 -23.19 5.50
C PHE A 9 -1.47 -23.26 4.71
N ARG A 10 -2.55 -23.76 5.30
CA ARG A 10 -3.86 -23.88 4.64
C ARG A 10 -4.58 -22.52 4.45
N ASN A 11 -4.22 -21.51 5.25
CA ASN A 11 -4.77 -20.15 5.15
C ASN A 11 -3.98 -19.24 4.20
N MET A 12 -2.79 -19.64 3.74
CA MET A 12 -2.12 -18.97 2.61
C MET A 12 -2.94 -19.23 1.34
N LYS A 13 -3.79 -18.26 0.95
CA LYS A 13 -4.43 -18.19 -0.38
C LYS A 13 -3.42 -17.81 -1.47
N ILE A 14 -2.25 -18.44 -1.46
CA ILE A 14 -1.29 -18.32 -2.55
C ILE A 14 -1.50 -19.58 -3.38
N GLU A 15 -1.93 -19.44 -4.64
CA GLU A 15 -1.94 -20.57 -5.57
C GLU A 15 -0.53 -21.17 -5.55
N LYS A 16 -0.43 -22.48 -5.24
CA LYS A 16 0.86 -23.16 -5.03
C LYS A 16 1.88 -22.89 -6.15
N TRP A 17 1.39 -22.63 -7.36
CA TRP A 17 2.18 -22.35 -8.56
C TRP A 17 2.85 -20.98 -8.54
N ASP A 18 2.23 -19.97 -7.93
CA ASP A 18 2.79 -18.62 -7.87
C ASP A 18 4.03 -18.58 -6.98
N PHE A 19 3.98 -19.22 -5.82
CA PHE A 19 5.13 -19.30 -4.91
C PHE A 19 6.31 -20.00 -5.57
N LEU A 20 6.03 -21.08 -6.31
CA LEU A 20 7.05 -21.84 -7.03
C LEU A 20 7.65 -21.01 -8.18
N PHE A 21 6.81 -20.30 -8.94
CA PHE A 21 7.23 -19.45 -10.04
C PHE A 21 8.10 -18.29 -9.57
N TYR A 22 7.67 -17.55 -8.53
CA TYR A 22 8.46 -16.44 -7.99
C TYR A 22 9.73 -16.91 -7.29
N GLY A 23 9.70 -18.08 -6.65
CA GLY A 23 10.90 -18.73 -6.11
C GLY A 23 11.91 -19.04 -7.21
N ILE A 24 11.46 -19.61 -8.34
CA ILE A 24 12.31 -19.91 -9.50
C ILE A 24 12.85 -18.63 -10.15
N VAL A 25 12.03 -17.60 -10.35
CA VAL A 25 12.49 -16.32 -10.92
C VAL A 25 13.54 -15.67 -10.01
N THR A 26 13.32 -15.68 -8.69
CA THR A 26 14.29 -15.15 -7.72
C THR A 26 15.59 -15.95 -7.74
N LEU A 27 15.51 -17.29 -7.86
CA LEU A 27 16.67 -18.17 -7.98
C LEU A 27 17.46 -17.90 -9.27
N VAL A 28 16.77 -17.73 -10.40
CA VAL A 28 17.39 -17.41 -11.69
C VAL A 28 18.06 -16.04 -11.64
N ILE A 29 17.39 -15.05 -11.06
CA ILE A 29 17.97 -13.72 -10.84
C ILE A 29 19.22 -13.83 -9.96
N LEU A 30 19.18 -14.60 -8.86
CA LEU A 30 20.33 -14.88 -8.00
C LEU A 30 21.51 -15.50 -8.74
N VAL A 31 21.25 -16.54 -9.53
CA VAL A 31 22.27 -17.24 -10.30
C VAL A 31 22.85 -16.30 -11.36
N LEU A 32 22.03 -15.52 -12.06
CA LEU A 32 22.50 -14.52 -13.02
C LEU A 32 23.33 -13.43 -12.34
N LEU A 33 22.87 -12.95 -11.19
CA LEU A 33 23.54 -11.95 -10.38
C LEU A 33 24.92 -12.45 -9.91
N PHE A 34 24.99 -13.69 -9.41
CA PHE A 34 26.24 -14.38 -9.07
C PHE A 34 27.16 -14.55 -10.29
N LEU A 35 26.64 -15.08 -11.41
CA LEU A 35 27.41 -15.34 -12.64
C LEU A 35 27.92 -14.07 -13.34
N LEU A 36 27.20 -12.96 -13.22
CA LEU A 36 27.58 -11.69 -13.84
C LEU A 36 28.66 -10.93 -13.06
N ALA A 37 29.15 -11.47 -11.95
CA ALA A 37 30.18 -10.85 -11.09
C ALA A 37 29.88 -9.38 -10.71
N LEU A 38 28.61 -8.96 -10.75
CA LEU A 38 28.15 -7.64 -10.28
C LEU A 38 28.27 -7.48 -8.75
N TYR A 39 28.87 -8.46 -8.06
CA TYR A 39 28.71 -8.76 -6.64
C TYR A 39 29.94 -8.61 -5.77
N SER A 40 31.14 -8.60 -6.35
CA SER A 40 32.38 -8.43 -5.61
C SER A 40 32.58 -6.96 -5.25
N ASN A 41 31.59 -6.37 -4.59
CA ASN A 41 31.61 -5.01 -4.11
C ASN A 41 32.54 -4.93 -2.90
N TYR A 42 33.79 -4.58 -3.20
CA TYR A 42 34.87 -4.30 -2.27
C TYR A 42 34.50 -3.46 -1.06
N THR A 43 33.50 -2.58 -1.16
CA THR A 43 33.08 -1.71 -0.05
C THR A 43 32.62 -2.49 1.17
N ILE A 44 31.99 -3.65 0.97
CA ILE A 44 31.50 -4.50 2.07
C ILE A 44 32.63 -5.36 2.62
N VAL A 45 33.47 -5.92 1.74
CA VAL A 45 34.69 -6.66 2.14
C VAL A 45 35.60 -5.74 2.96
N SER A 46 35.85 -4.52 2.50
CA SER A 46 36.55 -3.45 3.23
C SER A 46 35.93 -3.16 4.60
N SER A 47 34.60 -3.20 4.72
CA SER A 47 33.93 -3.03 6.02
C SER A 47 34.26 -4.15 7.01
N TYR A 48 34.43 -5.40 6.55
CA TYR A 48 34.89 -6.50 7.41
C TYR A 48 36.31 -6.25 7.91
N PHE A 49 37.24 -5.91 7.01
CA PHE A 49 38.62 -5.60 7.37
C PHE A 49 38.74 -4.36 8.27
N GLY A 50 37.91 -3.33 8.04
CA GLY A 50 37.79 -2.13 8.86
C GLY A 50 37.49 -2.37 10.34
N LEU A 51 36.83 -3.48 10.65
CA LEU A 51 36.48 -3.90 12.01
C LEU A 51 37.56 -4.75 12.67
N ASN A 52 38.57 -5.22 11.92
CA ASN A 52 39.65 -6.05 12.43
C ASN A 52 40.76 -5.21 13.12
N LYS A 53 40.46 -4.74 14.34
CA LYS A 53 41.33 -3.85 15.14
C LYS A 53 42.25 -4.58 16.14
N GLY A 54 42.24 -5.91 16.18
CA GLY A 54 42.49 -6.62 17.45
C GLY A 54 43.85 -7.26 17.70
N LEU A 55 44.67 -7.57 16.69
CA LEU A 55 45.77 -8.53 16.86
C LEU A 55 47.00 -8.17 16.03
N ILE A 56 47.65 -7.05 16.35
CA ILE A 56 49.00 -6.77 15.84
C ILE A 56 50.01 -7.37 16.80
N ASP A 57 50.89 -8.20 16.27
CA ASP A 57 52.06 -8.66 16.99
C ASP A 57 52.98 -7.46 17.30
N LYS A 58 53.20 -7.23 18.59
CA LYS A 58 54.05 -6.15 19.11
C LYS A 58 55.54 -6.41 18.86
N ASP A 59 55.89 -7.58 18.34
CA ASP A 59 57.25 -7.91 17.91
C ASP A 59 57.59 -7.39 16.51
N ILE A 60 56.60 -6.92 15.74
CA ILE A 60 56.80 -6.35 14.40
C ILE A 60 57.15 -4.86 14.51
N ILE A 61 58.26 -4.47 13.88
CA ILE A 61 58.67 -3.07 13.70
C ILE A 61 58.89 -2.81 12.21
N VAL A 62 58.42 -1.67 11.73
CA VAL A 62 58.66 -1.21 10.36
C VAL A 62 59.68 -0.08 10.38
N VAL A 63 60.77 -0.23 9.64
CA VAL A 63 61.72 0.85 9.32
C VAL A 63 61.30 1.44 7.99
N ALA A 64 60.68 2.60 8.04
CA ALA A 64 60.05 3.26 6.91
C ALA A 64 61.04 4.17 6.19
N LEU A 65 61.24 3.91 4.90
CA LEU A 65 61.88 4.84 3.99
C LEU A 65 60.79 5.81 3.50
N ASP A 66 60.62 6.85 4.32
CA ASP A 66 59.56 7.86 4.28
C ASP A 66 60.00 9.16 3.57
N GLU A 67 59.07 10.11 3.42
CA GLU A 67 59.38 11.42 2.84
C GLU A 67 60.42 12.20 3.66
N GLU A 68 60.48 12.01 4.98
CA GLU A 68 61.50 12.64 5.83
C GLU A 68 62.90 12.12 5.48
N THR A 69 63.04 10.82 5.22
CA THR A 69 64.27 10.21 4.75
C THR A 69 64.70 10.77 3.38
N LEU A 70 63.76 10.88 2.44
CA LEU A 70 64.03 11.40 1.09
C LEU A 70 64.25 12.91 1.02
N ASN A 71 63.81 13.65 2.03
CA ASN A 71 64.04 15.10 2.18
C ASN A 71 65.15 15.43 3.20
N SER A 72 65.90 14.43 3.65
CA SER A 72 67.00 14.62 4.57
C SER A 72 68.17 15.38 3.91
N ASN A 73 69.09 15.89 4.73
CA ASN A 73 70.31 16.50 4.19
C ASN A 73 71.21 15.51 3.43
N LYS A 74 71.00 14.21 3.65
CA LYS A 74 71.83 13.12 3.12
C LYS A 74 71.31 12.58 1.79
N PHE A 75 70.00 12.44 1.63
CA PHE A 75 69.37 11.90 0.42
C PHE A 75 68.37 12.91 -0.15
N LYS A 76 68.32 13.06 -1.49
CA LYS A 76 67.32 13.89 -2.18
C LYS A 76 66.36 13.09 -3.04
N ARG A 77 66.75 11.86 -3.39
CA ARG A 77 65.98 10.88 -4.17
C ARG A 77 66.28 9.48 -3.66
N TYR A 78 65.37 8.55 -3.91
CA TYR A 78 65.55 7.14 -3.55
C TYR A 78 66.82 6.53 -4.17
N GLN A 79 67.19 6.92 -5.39
CA GLN A 79 68.40 6.44 -6.07
C GLN A 79 69.70 6.95 -5.41
N ASP A 80 69.63 7.97 -4.55
CA ASP A 80 70.82 8.47 -3.84
C ASP A 80 71.22 7.57 -2.66
N ILE A 81 70.36 6.60 -2.26
CA ILE A 81 70.64 5.66 -1.17
C ILE A 81 71.57 4.55 -1.67
N THR A 82 72.80 4.53 -1.13
CA THR A 82 73.83 3.60 -1.60
C THR A 82 73.77 2.25 -0.88
N ARG A 83 74.40 1.23 -1.45
CA ARG A 83 74.57 -0.08 -0.78
C ARG A 83 75.38 0.03 0.54
N CYS A 84 76.24 1.04 0.68
CA CYS A 84 76.93 1.35 1.94
C CYS A 84 75.96 1.87 3.01
N ASP A 85 74.94 2.64 2.61
CA ASP A 85 73.90 3.11 3.53
C ASP A 85 73.05 1.93 4.02
N TYR A 86 72.65 1.03 3.12
CA TYR A 86 71.99 -0.23 3.50
C TYR A 86 72.85 -1.09 4.43
N ALA A 87 74.15 -1.23 4.15
CA ALA A 87 75.08 -1.93 5.02
C ALA A 87 75.14 -1.31 6.43
N THR A 88 75.19 0.01 6.52
CA THR A 88 75.21 0.74 7.80
C THR A 88 73.90 0.61 8.56
N LEU A 89 72.77 0.73 7.86
CA LEU A 89 71.44 0.53 8.42
C LEU A 89 71.31 -0.88 9.03
N ILE A 90 71.66 -1.91 8.26
CA ILE A 90 71.58 -3.31 8.70
C ILE A 90 72.44 -3.52 9.94
N ARG A 91 73.66 -2.96 10.00
CA ARG A 91 74.47 -3.03 11.23
C ARG A 91 73.77 -2.38 12.43
N ASN A 92 73.23 -1.18 12.25
CA ASN A 92 72.54 -0.45 13.33
C ASN A 92 71.34 -1.25 13.87
N ILE A 93 70.62 -1.95 12.99
CA ILE A 93 69.54 -2.85 13.38
C ILE A 93 70.10 -4.09 14.08
N LEU A 94 71.12 -4.74 13.52
CA LEU A 94 71.75 -5.95 14.07
C LEU A 94 72.41 -5.74 15.44
N TYR A 95 72.92 -4.54 15.74
CA TYR A 95 73.41 -4.20 17.09
C TYR A 95 72.34 -4.39 18.19
N GLY A 96 71.06 -4.34 17.80
CA GLY A 96 69.93 -4.58 18.68
C GLY A 96 69.62 -6.04 18.96
N ASP A 97 70.22 -6.99 18.24
CA ASP A 97 69.89 -8.42 18.26
C ASP A 97 68.41 -8.72 17.86
N PRO A 98 68.01 -8.41 16.62
CA PRO A 98 66.68 -8.73 16.10
C PRO A 98 66.53 -10.23 15.81
N LYS A 99 65.29 -10.75 15.90
CA LYS A 99 64.96 -12.12 15.46
C LYS A 99 65.23 -12.30 13.98
N VAL A 100 64.77 -11.34 13.17
CA VAL A 100 64.95 -11.33 11.71
C VAL A 100 64.84 -9.90 11.19
N VAL A 101 65.60 -9.58 10.15
CA VAL A 101 65.54 -8.31 9.41
C VAL A 101 65.13 -8.63 7.98
N VAL A 102 64.03 -8.05 7.52
CA VAL A 102 63.47 -8.26 6.19
C VAL A 102 63.65 -6.99 5.38
N MET A 103 64.41 -7.08 4.30
CA MET A 103 64.64 -5.98 3.37
C MET A 103 63.70 -6.12 2.18
N ASP A 104 62.68 -5.27 2.13
CA ASP A 104 61.81 -5.07 0.98
C ASP A 104 62.50 -4.19 -0.05
N THR A 105 63.60 -4.71 -0.59
CA THR A 105 64.45 -4.03 -1.57
C THR A 105 65.13 -5.09 -2.42
N VAL A 106 65.01 -4.96 -3.74
CA VAL A 106 65.71 -5.82 -4.68
C VAL A 106 66.82 -5.02 -5.36
N PHE A 107 68.03 -5.55 -5.29
CA PHE A 107 69.22 -4.92 -5.86
C PHE A 107 69.42 -5.40 -7.32
N TYR A 108 68.80 -4.71 -8.28
CA TYR A 108 68.77 -5.05 -9.72
C TYR A 108 69.94 -4.50 -10.56
N GLN A 109 70.74 -3.61 -10.00
CA GLN A 109 71.84 -2.97 -10.69
C GLN A 109 73.11 -3.10 -9.88
N LYS A 110 74.22 -3.49 -10.53
CA LYS A 110 75.56 -3.49 -9.96
C LYS A 110 75.84 -2.12 -9.32
N GLY A 111 76.31 -2.12 -8.07
CA GLY A 111 76.58 -0.88 -7.35
C GLY A 111 77.70 -0.08 -8.04
N GLU A 112 77.63 1.24 -7.94
CA GLU A 112 78.68 2.13 -8.47
C GLU A 112 80.03 1.92 -7.78
N ASN A 113 80.02 1.40 -6.55
CA ASN A 113 81.20 1.17 -5.73
C ASN A 113 81.31 -0.30 -5.29
N GLU A 114 82.31 -1.01 -5.83
CA GLU A 114 82.56 -2.43 -5.50
C GLU A 114 82.93 -2.66 -4.02
N ALA A 115 83.41 -1.64 -3.30
CA ALA A 115 83.67 -1.76 -1.87
C ALA A 115 82.35 -1.83 -1.08
N CYS A 116 81.35 -1.03 -1.44
CA CYS A 116 80.02 -1.08 -0.85
C CYS A 116 79.31 -2.40 -1.15
N ASP A 117 79.49 -2.93 -2.37
CA ASP A 117 78.96 -4.24 -2.77
C ASP A 117 79.53 -5.36 -1.90
N ARG A 118 80.86 -5.35 -1.70
CA ARG A 118 81.55 -6.32 -0.84
C ARG A 118 81.14 -6.19 0.62
N GLU A 119 80.99 -4.96 1.11
CA GLU A 119 80.60 -4.67 2.50
C GLU A 119 79.19 -5.19 2.81
N LEU A 120 78.22 -4.87 1.94
CA LEU A 120 76.84 -5.36 2.08
C LEU A 120 76.79 -6.88 1.93
N THR A 121 77.48 -7.44 0.93
CA THR A 121 77.60 -8.89 0.73
C THR A 121 78.18 -9.60 1.95
N ASP A 122 79.24 -9.06 2.57
CA ASP A 122 79.88 -9.65 3.76
C ASP A 122 78.94 -9.64 4.98
N ILE A 123 78.20 -8.54 5.21
CA ILE A 123 77.19 -8.47 6.27
C ILE A 123 76.11 -9.54 6.05
N LEU A 124 75.57 -9.62 4.83
CA LEU A 124 74.52 -10.58 4.50
C LEU A 124 75.02 -12.04 4.56
N GLN A 125 76.29 -12.30 4.24
CA GLN A 125 76.89 -13.62 4.36
C GLN A 125 77.07 -14.05 5.83
N LYS A 126 77.40 -13.12 6.72
CA LYS A 126 77.63 -13.38 8.15
C LYS A 126 76.34 -13.48 8.97
N ASN A 127 75.24 -12.92 8.48
CA ASN A 127 73.99 -12.78 9.23
C ASN A 127 72.82 -13.42 8.45
N PRO A 128 72.58 -14.73 8.61
CA PRO A 128 71.49 -15.44 7.90
C PRO A 128 70.10 -15.00 8.34
N ASN A 129 69.99 -14.29 9.47
CA ASN A 129 68.76 -13.64 9.93
C ASN A 129 68.43 -12.32 9.19
N VAL A 130 69.25 -11.90 8.21
CA VAL A 130 68.93 -10.78 7.32
C VAL A 130 68.47 -11.33 5.98
N ILE A 131 67.19 -11.14 5.69
CA ILE A 131 66.53 -11.60 4.48
C ILE A 131 66.43 -10.46 3.50
N ILE A 132 66.83 -10.69 2.26
CA ILE A 132 66.68 -9.72 1.18
C ILE A 132 65.68 -10.18 0.13
N GLY A 133 65.03 -9.20 -0.50
CA GLY A 133 64.23 -9.43 -1.68
C GLY A 133 65.08 -9.83 -2.87
N ALA A 134 64.59 -10.82 -3.62
CA ALA A 134 65.16 -11.20 -4.90
C ALA A 134 64.08 -11.32 -5.97
N GLU A 135 64.51 -11.18 -7.22
CA GLU A 135 63.65 -11.41 -8.37
C GLU A 135 63.61 -12.90 -8.71
N TYR A 136 62.42 -13.43 -8.91
CA TYR A 136 62.25 -14.79 -9.40
C TYR A 136 62.20 -14.79 -10.93
N ASN A 137 63.19 -15.46 -11.53
CA ASN A 137 63.25 -15.66 -12.97
C ASN A 137 62.62 -17.00 -13.34
N GLU A 138 61.47 -16.96 -14.01
CA GLU A 138 60.71 -18.17 -14.35
C GLU A 138 61.47 -19.11 -15.30
N LYS A 139 62.39 -18.57 -16.12
CA LYS A 139 63.17 -19.35 -17.09
C LYS A 139 64.34 -20.08 -16.44
N SER A 140 65.09 -19.40 -15.57
CA SER A 140 66.23 -19.98 -14.87
C SER A 140 65.85 -20.71 -13.57
N GLN A 141 64.62 -20.51 -13.08
CA GLN A 141 64.09 -21.07 -11.83
C GLN A 141 64.97 -20.73 -10.60
N LEU A 142 65.65 -19.59 -10.65
CA LEU A 142 66.55 -19.14 -9.60
C LEU A 142 66.20 -17.71 -9.20
N LEU A 143 66.48 -17.40 -7.94
CA LEU A 143 66.48 -16.03 -7.45
C LEU A 143 67.66 -15.27 -8.09
N GLN A 144 67.38 -14.08 -8.57
CA GLN A 144 68.36 -13.18 -9.17
C GLN A 144 68.49 -11.92 -8.33
N THR A 145 69.75 -11.57 -8.06
CA THR A 145 70.16 -10.29 -7.48
C THR A 145 71.58 -9.99 -7.94
N ASP A 146 71.85 -8.72 -8.24
CA ASP A 146 73.17 -8.26 -8.65
C ASP A 146 74.20 -8.27 -7.51
N LEU A 147 73.80 -8.63 -6.27
CA LEU A 147 74.70 -8.76 -5.12
C LEU A 147 75.48 -10.08 -5.12
N PHE A 148 74.84 -11.21 -5.47
CA PHE A 148 75.41 -12.56 -5.34
C PHE A 148 75.68 -13.26 -6.67
N GLY A 149 75.49 -12.56 -7.80
CA GLY A 149 75.64 -13.09 -9.16
C GLY A 149 74.44 -13.91 -9.62
N GLU A 150 74.29 -14.09 -10.94
CA GLU A 150 73.19 -14.86 -11.53
C GLU A 150 73.20 -16.33 -11.05
N GLY A 151 72.07 -16.79 -10.51
CA GLY A 151 71.84 -18.19 -10.19
C GLY A 151 72.23 -18.66 -8.79
N SER A 152 72.59 -17.73 -7.89
CA SER A 152 72.91 -18.05 -6.50
C SER A 152 71.65 -18.01 -5.62
N TYR A 153 71.16 -19.17 -5.15
CA TYR A 153 70.17 -19.23 -4.07
C TYR A 153 70.84 -19.14 -2.71
N LYS A 154 70.25 -18.38 -1.79
CA LYS A 154 70.65 -18.31 -0.38
C LYS A 154 69.44 -18.58 0.48
N GLU A 155 69.66 -19.27 1.60
CA GLU A 155 68.64 -19.53 2.61
C GLU A 155 68.04 -18.25 3.22
N SER A 156 68.67 -17.09 3.03
CA SER A 156 68.19 -15.78 3.51
C SER A 156 67.71 -14.88 2.36
N MET A 157 67.12 -15.46 1.32
CA MET A 157 66.47 -14.71 0.23
C MET A 157 65.04 -15.17 0.02
N GLY A 158 64.14 -14.21 -0.25
CA GLY A 158 62.73 -14.48 -0.56
C GLY A 158 62.27 -13.77 -1.82
N ILE A 159 61.18 -14.27 -2.41
CA ILE A 159 60.60 -13.67 -3.63
C ILE A 159 59.87 -12.38 -3.28
N ILE A 160 60.22 -11.28 -3.96
CA ILE A 160 59.45 -10.02 -3.95
C ILE A 160 58.97 -9.63 -5.36
N ASN A 161 59.72 -9.97 -6.43
CA ASN A 161 59.37 -9.61 -7.81
C ASN A 161 59.48 -10.80 -8.79
N THR A 162 58.78 -10.75 -9.93
CA THR A 162 58.84 -11.75 -11.01
C THR A 162 59.02 -11.10 -12.38
N THR A 163 59.74 -11.77 -13.29
CA THR A 163 60.13 -11.27 -14.63
C THR A 163 58.96 -10.94 -15.59
N SER A 164 57.70 -11.13 -15.19
CA SER A 164 56.50 -11.03 -16.03
C SER A 164 55.62 -9.84 -15.66
N TYR A 165 55.98 -8.63 -16.11
CA TYR A 165 55.18 -7.38 -16.26
C TYR A 165 54.17 -6.94 -15.18
N ASN A 166 54.13 -7.55 -14.01
CA ASN A 166 53.43 -7.05 -12.83
C ASN A 166 54.35 -7.24 -11.64
N SER A 167 55.02 -6.16 -11.28
CA SER A 167 55.64 -6.02 -9.98
C SER A 167 54.58 -6.35 -8.91
N PHE A 168 55.02 -7.07 -7.88
CA PHE A 168 54.30 -7.40 -6.64
C PHE A 168 53.51 -8.70 -6.62
N ASN A 169 53.84 -9.49 -5.59
CA ASN A 169 53.14 -10.70 -5.15
C ASN A 169 51.65 -10.48 -4.79
N VAL A 170 51.12 -9.26 -4.87
CA VAL A 170 49.70 -8.93 -4.77
C VAL A 170 49.24 -8.42 -6.13
N PHE A 171 48.34 -9.14 -6.80
CA PHE A 171 47.87 -8.79 -8.14
C PHE A 171 47.37 -7.34 -8.21
N ASN A 172 48.00 -6.51 -9.05
CA ASN A 172 47.46 -5.22 -9.49
C ASN A 172 46.41 -5.41 -10.61
N PHE A 173 45.55 -6.43 -10.49
CA PHE A 173 44.47 -6.64 -11.45
C PHE A 173 43.23 -5.86 -11.04
N SER A 174 42.61 -5.29 -12.06
CA SER A 174 41.30 -4.63 -12.07
C SER A 174 40.13 -5.56 -11.69
N LEU A 175 40.39 -6.84 -11.36
CA LEU A 175 39.38 -7.82 -11.01
C LEU A 175 39.24 -7.97 -9.48
N PRO A 176 38.00 -7.92 -8.96
CA PRO A 176 37.77 -7.76 -7.53
C PRO A 176 38.35 -8.78 -6.52
N ASP A 177 38.52 -10.04 -6.89
CA ASP A 177 38.74 -11.13 -5.92
C ASP A 177 40.20 -11.35 -5.44
N TYR A 178 41.17 -10.57 -5.94
CA TYR A 178 42.61 -10.93 -5.79
C TYR A 178 43.47 -10.00 -4.92
N ARG A 179 42.90 -8.97 -4.26
CA ARG A 179 43.69 -7.95 -3.52
C ARG A 179 44.24 -8.39 -2.16
N ASN A 180 43.80 -9.54 -1.65
CA ASN A 180 44.37 -10.18 -0.45
C ASN A 180 45.10 -11.48 -0.72
N ARG A 181 45.35 -11.79 -1.99
CA ARG A 181 45.98 -13.05 -2.39
C ARG A 181 47.46 -12.81 -2.67
N VAL A 182 48.33 -13.55 -1.97
CA VAL A 182 49.75 -13.66 -2.31
C VAL A 182 50.00 -14.95 -3.07
N ARG A 183 50.54 -14.82 -4.28
CA ARG A 183 50.84 -15.99 -5.12
C ARG A 183 52.00 -16.79 -4.56
N LEU A 184 51.86 -18.11 -4.60
CA LEU A 184 52.91 -19.06 -4.35
C LEU A 184 53.55 -19.51 -5.66
N TYR A 185 54.88 -19.57 -5.62
CA TYR A 185 55.72 -20.03 -6.73
C TYR A 185 56.45 -21.29 -6.23
N ASP A 186 55.78 -22.44 -6.30
CA ASP A 186 56.28 -23.71 -5.75
C ASP A 186 56.67 -24.74 -6.83
N LYS A 187 57.67 -25.59 -6.49
CA LYS A 187 58.01 -26.88 -7.14
C LYS A 187 58.65 -27.91 -6.16
N GLY A 188 58.02 -28.27 -5.04
CA GLY A 188 58.40 -29.46 -4.24
C GLY A 188 59.58 -29.25 -3.26
N GLU A 189 60.48 -30.23 -3.04
CA GLU A 189 61.46 -30.22 -1.92
C GLU A 189 62.42 -29.01 -1.84
N ASN A 190 62.52 -28.17 -2.89
CA ASN A 190 63.32 -26.94 -2.94
C ASN A 190 62.47 -25.67 -3.17
N SER A 191 61.27 -25.60 -2.56
CA SER A 191 60.38 -24.43 -2.67
C SER A 191 61.08 -23.13 -2.26
N ILE A 192 60.97 -22.10 -3.08
CA ILE A 192 61.38 -20.74 -2.72
C ILE A 192 60.16 -20.04 -2.14
N LEU A 193 60.29 -19.53 -0.91
CA LEU A 193 59.17 -18.93 -0.19
C LEU A 193 59.06 -17.41 -0.47
N PRO A 194 57.85 -16.85 -0.45
CA PRO A 194 57.65 -15.40 -0.32
C PRO A 194 58.41 -14.85 0.89
N ILE A 195 58.94 -13.63 0.77
CA ILE A 195 59.86 -13.10 1.78
C ILE A 195 59.31 -13.06 3.22
N SER A 196 58.01 -12.81 3.40
CA SER A 196 57.38 -12.82 4.74
C SER A 196 57.25 -14.23 5.33
N ILE A 197 57.08 -15.26 4.50
CA ILE A 197 57.04 -16.66 4.93
C ILE A 197 58.46 -17.11 5.31
N GLU A 198 59.45 -16.68 4.54
CA GLU A 198 60.87 -16.88 4.84
C GLU A 198 61.26 -16.22 6.17
N ALA A 199 60.74 -15.00 6.42
CA ALA A 199 60.89 -14.32 7.71
C ALA A 199 60.27 -15.10 8.87
N TYR A 200 59.09 -15.69 8.66
CA TYR A 200 58.44 -16.54 9.66
C TYR A 200 59.27 -17.79 9.97
N ARG A 201 59.76 -18.48 8.93
CA ARG A 201 60.63 -19.66 9.04
C ARG A 201 61.88 -19.35 9.87
N ILE A 202 62.61 -18.28 9.52
CA ILE A 202 63.87 -17.90 10.18
C ILE A 202 63.63 -17.42 11.62
N SER A 203 62.65 -16.55 11.84
CA SER A 203 62.36 -16.00 13.18
C SER A 203 61.92 -17.05 14.20
N HIS A 204 61.36 -18.18 13.75
CA HIS A 204 60.96 -19.30 14.58
C HIS A 204 61.94 -20.48 14.55
N ASN A 205 63.09 -20.32 13.87
CA ASN A 205 64.13 -21.34 13.71
C ASN A 205 63.59 -22.67 13.14
N LEU A 206 62.76 -22.58 12.10
CA LEU A 206 62.09 -23.71 11.46
C LEU A 206 62.85 -24.19 10.21
N LYS A 207 62.74 -25.48 9.91
CA LYS A 207 63.15 -26.04 8.62
C LYS A 207 62.23 -25.59 7.48
N ASN A 208 62.65 -25.85 6.25
CA ASN A 208 61.81 -25.63 5.06
C ASN A 208 60.47 -26.37 5.24
N PRO A 209 59.34 -25.69 5.01
CA PRO A 209 58.03 -26.30 5.15
C PRO A 209 57.77 -27.30 4.01
N ASN A 210 56.85 -28.21 4.25
CA ASN A 210 56.30 -29.05 3.19
C ASN A 210 55.21 -28.25 2.45
N VAL A 211 55.40 -28.02 1.16
CA VAL A 211 54.44 -27.27 0.33
C VAL A 211 53.60 -28.27 -0.48
N THR A 212 52.28 -28.14 -0.38
CA THR A 212 51.31 -28.89 -1.17
C THR A 212 50.40 -27.94 -1.94
N ASP A 213 49.61 -28.46 -2.87
CA ASP A 213 48.62 -27.67 -3.62
C ASP A 213 47.57 -26.99 -2.71
N SER A 214 47.39 -27.47 -1.48
CA SER A 214 46.37 -27.00 -0.54
C SER A 214 46.90 -26.35 0.73
N ALA A 215 48.18 -26.54 1.08
CA ALA A 215 48.76 -25.96 2.30
C ALA A 215 50.28 -25.88 2.28
N ILE A 216 50.84 -24.91 3.02
CA ILE A 216 52.25 -24.92 3.48
C ILE A 216 52.26 -25.37 4.93
N VAL A 217 52.97 -26.47 5.22
CA VAL A 217 52.99 -27.08 6.54
C VAL A 217 54.38 -26.97 7.15
N PHE A 218 54.49 -26.25 8.26
CA PHE A 218 55.71 -26.16 9.05
C PHE A 218 55.82 -27.29 10.09
N GLU A 219 57.04 -27.60 10.52
CA GLU A 219 57.29 -28.66 11.51
C GLU A 219 56.73 -28.37 12.91
N ASN A 220 56.45 -27.09 13.21
CA ASN A 220 55.79 -26.66 14.44
C ASN A 220 54.25 -26.87 14.41
N GLY A 221 53.70 -27.37 13.30
CA GLY A 221 52.27 -27.60 13.12
C GLY A 221 51.50 -26.42 12.51
N THR A 222 52.12 -25.25 12.30
CA THR A 222 51.48 -24.13 11.61
C THR A 222 51.18 -24.53 10.15
N GLN A 223 49.92 -24.40 9.74
CA GLN A 223 49.46 -24.66 8.38
C GLN A 223 48.96 -23.38 7.73
N ILE A 224 49.54 -23.01 6.60
CA ILE A 224 49.08 -21.90 5.77
C ILE A 224 48.18 -22.48 4.69
N PRO A 225 46.87 -22.17 4.67
CA PRO A 225 45.99 -22.63 3.61
C PRO A 225 46.36 -21.99 2.27
N VAL A 226 46.34 -22.81 1.21
CA VAL A 226 46.61 -22.41 -0.17
C VAL A 226 45.38 -22.70 -1.02
N ASP A 227 44.88 -21.68 -1.71
CA ASP A 227 43.76 -21.75 -2.64
C ASP A 227 44.25 -21.39 -4.05
N ASP A 228 44.23 -22.38 -4.96
CA ASP A 228 44.69 -22.25 -6.35
C ASP A 228 46.08 -21.59 -6.48
N GLY A 229 47.03 -22.01 -5.63
CA GLY A 229 48.38 -21.43 -5.60
C GLY A 229 48.46 -20.03 -4.99
N HIS A 230 47.48 -19.60 -4.19
CA HIS A 230 47.48 -18.32 -3.49
C HIS A 230 47.24 -18.47 -1.99
N ILE A 231 47.78 -17.55 -1.20
CA ILE A 231 47.54 -17.42 0.24
C ILE A 231 46.65 -16.21 0.49
N ASN A 232 45.57 -16.40 1.23
CA ASN A 232 44.69 -15.32 1.68
C ASN A 232 45.27 -14.62 2.92
N ILE A 233 45.56 -13.33 2.79
CA ILE A 233 46.10 -12.48 3.86
C ILE A 233 44.98 -11.81 4.63
N ASN A 234 45.14 -11.74 5.95
CA ASN A 234 44.33 -10.89 6.79
C ASN A 234 44.97 -9.51 6.95
N PHE A 235 44.22 -8.45 6.64
CA PHE A 235 44.69 -7.07 6.79
C PHE A 235 44.21 -6.50 8.12
N PHE A 236 45.14 -5.89 8.85
CA PHE A 236 44.87 -5.27 10.14
C PHE A 236 44.91 -3.75 10.01
N THR A 237 43.99 -3.12 10.72
CA THR A 237 43.69 -1.68 10.61
C THR A 237 44.52 -0.78 11.52
N SER A 238 45.23 -1.40 12.47
CA SER A 238 46.06 -0.70 13.44
C SER A 238 47.45 -0.43 12.84
N ALA A 239 48.09 0.66 13.24
CA ALA A 239 49.42 0.98 12.73
C ALA A 239 50.48 0.08 13.41
N TYR A 240 51.37 -0.51 12.62
CA TYR A 240 52.61 -1.11 13.13
C TYR A 240 53.49 0.00 13.75
N LYS A 241 54.38 -0.39 14.68
CA LYS A 241 55.36 0.56 15.20
C LYS A 241 56.35 0.91 14.10
N THR A 242 56.34 2.16 13.65
CA THR A 242 57.18 2.63 12.55
C THR A 242 58.29 3.55 13.05
N VAL A 243 59.49 3.40 12.48
CA VAL A 243 60.67 4.24 12.74
C VAL A 243 61.25 4.68 11.39
N GLY A 244 61.63 5.94 11.24
CA GLY A 244 62.20 6.44 9.97
C GLY A 244 63.55 5.80 9.64
N PHE A 245 63.82 5.58 8.35
CA PHE A 245 65.05 4.98 7.85
C PHE A 245 66.28 5.83 8.19
N ILE A 246 66.20 7.15 7.96
CA ILE A 246 67.30 8.08 8.27
C ILE A 246 67.65 8.09 9.76
N ASP A 247 66.63 8.02 10.63
CA ASP A 247 66.79 7.98 12.07
C ASP A 247 67.60 6.76 12.53
N VAL A 248 67.34 5.59 11.94
CA VAL A 248 68.06 4.35 12.26
C VAL A 248 69.47 4.38 11.67
N LEU A 249 69.64 5.01 10.51
CA LEU A 249 70.93 5.14 9.84
C LEU A 249 71.91 6.05 10.61
N GLU A 250 71.43 7.18 11.12
CA GLU A 250 72.28 8.19 11.78
C GLU A 250 72.44 7.96 13.29
N ASN A 251 71.50 7.25 13.93
CA ASN A 251 71.48 7.10 15.39
C ASN A 251 71.54 5.63 15.86
N SER A 252 72.76 5.13 16.08
CA SER A 252 73.01 3.77 16.58
C SER A 252 72.44 3.49 17.98
N SER A 253 72.05 4.51 18.76
CA SER A 253 71.42 4.32 20.08
C SER A 253 70.00 3.75 19.99
N ARG A 254 69.36 3.83 18.81
CA ARG A 254 68.04 3.22 18.55
C ARG A 254 68.09 1.70 18.38
N SER A 255 69.28 1.09 18.35
CA SER A 255 69.48 -0.36 18.28
C SER A 255 68.65 -1.13 19.33
N SER A 256 68.53 -0.60 20.55
CA SER A 256 67.71 -1.20 21.63
C SER A 256 66.24 -1.41 21.29
N LEU A 257 65.69 -0.70 20.30
CA LEU A 257 64.30 -0.87 19.84
C LEU A 257 64.08 -2.21 19.14
N PHE A 258 65.12 -2.79 18.55
CA PHE A 258 65.03 -3.98 17.69
C PHE A 258 65.27 -5.30 18.42
N ALA A 259 65.56 -5.26 19.73
CA ALA A 259 65.86 -6.45 20.52
C ALA A 259 64.72 -7.46 20.54
N GLY A 260 65.00 -8.65 19.99
CA GLY A 260 64.01 -9.74 19.87
C GLY A 260 62.85 -9.42 18.91
N LYS A 261 62.99 -8.41 18.05
CA LYS A 261 61.95 -7.95 17.12
C LYS A 261 62.15 -8.49 15.70
N VAL A 262 61.06 -8.51 14.96
CA VAL A 262 60.99 -8.78 13.52
C VAL A 262 60.93 -7.43 12.82
N VAL A 263 61.96 -7.11 12.05
CA VAL A 263 62.13 -5.77 11.49
C VAL A 263 61.90 -5.82 9.98
N PHE A 264 60.89 -5.10 9.49
CA PHE A 264 60.64 -4.92 8.05
C PHE A 264 61.18 -3.56 7.62
N VAL A 265 62.04 -3.53 6.61
CA VAL A 265 62.64 -2.32 6.06
C VAL A 265 62.14 -2.15 4.63
N GLY A 266 61.52 -1.02 4.31
CA GLY A 266 60.99 -0.81 2.96
C GLY A 266 60.45 0.60 2.73
N ALA A 267 60.03 0.86 1.50
CA ALA A 267 59.51 2.14 1.08
C ALA A 267 58.11 2.40 1.64
N THR A 268 57.89 3.61 2.14
CA THR A 268 56.56 4.11 2.50
C THR A 268 56.27 5.50 1.94
N ALA A 269 57.24 6.11 1.24
CA ALA A 269 57.07 7.39 0.58
C ALA A 269 56.29 7.22 -0.75
N PRO A 270 55.25 8.02 -1.03
CA PRO A 270 54.45 7.91 -2.25
C PRO A 270 55.25 8.04 -3.56
N ASP A 271 56.31 8.86 -3.54
CA ASP A 271 57.21 9.12 -4.69
C ASP A 271 58.00 7.88 -5.15
N ILE A 272 58.07 6.83 -4.33
CA ILE A 272 58.77 5.57 -4.67
C ILE A 272 57.83 4.61 -5.43
N HIS A 273 56.52 4.90 -5.42
CA HIS A 273 55.47 4.13 -6.09
C HIS A 273 55.41 2.65 -5.68
N ASP A 274 55.77 2.35 -4.43
CA ASP A 274 55.65 1.03 -3.80
C ASP A 274 54.37 0.93 -2.96
N GLU A 275 53.22 1.22 -3.58
CA GLU A 275 51.93 1.26 -2.91
C GLU A 275 50.88 0.43 -3.67
N PHE A 276 50.05 -0.32 -2.93
CA PHE A 276 49.07 -1.24 -3.51
C PHE A 276 47.66 -0.98 -3.00
N LEU A 277 46.69 -1.25 -3.86
CA LEU A 277 45.30 -1.32 -3.44
C LEU A 277 45.07 -2.58 -2.61
N THR A 278 44.60 -2.40 -1.38
CA THR A 278 44.27 -3.51 -0.47
C THR A 278 42.75 -3.62 -0.29
N PRO A 279 42.24 -4.72 0.29
CA PRO A 279 40.82 -4.81 0.62
C PRO A 279 40.43 -3.87 1.76
N TYR A 280 41.37 -3.33 2.54
CA TYR A 280 41.09 -2.49 3.71
C TYR A 280 40.54 -1.10 3.31
N ASP A 281 40.96 -0.54 2.17
CA ASP A 281 40.42 0.70 1.62
C ASP A 281 40.69 0.77 0.11
N THR A 282 39.64 1.00 -0.68
CA THR A 282 39.76 1.16 -2.14
C THR A 282 40.28 2.54 -2.55
N SER A 283 40.35 3.49 -1.61
CA SER A 283 40.74 4.88 -1.85
C SER A 283 42.13 5.25 -1.32
N THR A 284 42.69 4.46 -0.41
CA THR A 284 44.07 4.63 0.06
C THR A 284 44.90 3.39 -0.29
N VAL A 285 46.05 3.64 -0.89
CA VAL A 285 47.03 2.60 -1.20
C VAL A 285 47.88 2.31 0.04
N MET A 286 48.25 1.05 0.25
CA MET A 286 49.08 0.59 1.35
C MET A 286 50.51 0.35 0.85
N PRO A 287 51.56 0.83 1.55
CA PRO A 287 52.93 0.53 1.19
C PRO A 287 53.24 -0.97 1.16
N GLY A 288 54.07 -1.44 0.20
CA GLY A 288 54.43 -2.85 0.02
C GLY A 288 54.96 -3.51 1.31
N VAL A 289 55.83 -2.81 2.01
CA VAL A 289 56.39 -3.26 3.30
C VAL A 289 55.32 -3.54 4.37
N MET A 290 54.20 -2.81 4.35
CA MET A 290 53.10 -3.02 5.27
C MET A 290 52.28 -4.28 4.92
N ILE A 291 52.23 -4.66 3.65
CA ILE A 291 51.62 -5.92 3.22
C ILE A 291 52.46 -7.09 3.72
N HIS A 292 53.79 -6.99 3.60
CA HIS A 292 54.71 -7.98 4.14
C HIS A 292 54.58 -8.16 5.65
N ALA A 293 54.40 -7.06 6.39
CA ALA A 293 54.10 -7.07 7.81
C ALA A 293 52.74 -7.71 8.13
N ASN A 294 51.68 -7.41 7.36
CA ASN A 294 50.36 -8.04 7.52
C ASN A 294 50.38 -9.55 7.24
N LEU A 295 51.13 -9.99 6.23
CA LEU A 295 51.32 -11.42 5.94
C LEU A 295 52.01 -12.10 7.13
N TYR A 296 53.14 -11.57 7.61
CA TYR A 296 53.83 -12.12 8.78
C TYR A 296 52.95 -12.14 10.04
N ASN A 297 52.18 -11.08 10.26
CA ASN A 297 51.23 -10.99 11.37
C ASN A 297 50.11 -12.05 11.25
N THR A 298 49.62 -12.30 10.04
CA THR A 298 48.63 -13.36 9.76
C THR A 298 49.20 -14.74 10.11
N LEU A 299 50.47 -15.00 9.76
CA LEU A 299 51.16 -16.27 10.08
C LEU A 299 51.33 -16.45 11.59
N THR A 300 51.76 -15.40 12.29
CA THR A 300 52.05 -15.48 13.73
C THR A 300 50.78 -15.55 14.57
N THR A 301 49.68 -14.96 14.10
CA THR A 301 48.38 -15.03 14.77
C THR A 301 47.54 -16.23 14.33
N GLU A 302 47.97 -16.97 13.31
CA GLU A 302 47.25 -18.06 12.64
C GLU A 302 45.81 -17.69 12.23
N LYS A 303 45.54 -16.39 11.98
CA LYS A 303 44.22 -15.86 11.64
C LYS A 303 44.04 -15.65 10.13
N PHE A 304 44.05 -16.76 9.40
CA PHE A 304 43.79 -16.77 7.97
C PHE A 304 42.34 -16.39 7.65
N ILE A 305 42.13 -15.87 6.44
CA ILE A 305 40.80 -15.59 5.91
C ILE A 305 40.41 -16.68 4.95
N ASP A 306 39.19 -17.18 5.13
CA ASP A 306 38.59 -18.14 4.22
C ASP A 306 37.31 -17.56 3.60
N TYR A 307 37.04 -18.02 2.38
CA TYR A 307 35.84 -17.67 1.65
C TYR A 307 34.88 -18.84 1.65
N GLU A 308 33.59 -18.54 1.69
CA GLU A 308 32.58 -19.58 1.59
C GLU A 308 32.64 -20.32 0.25
N ASN A 309 32.50 -21.65 0.28
CA ASN A 309 32.37 -22.42 -0.95
C ASN A 309 31.00 -22.17 -1.61
N LEU A 310 30.97 -22.23 -2.94
CA LEU A 310 29.78 -22.04 -3.76
C LEU A 310 28.58 -22.88 -3.31
N TYR A 311 28.80 -24.14 -2.91
CA TYR A 311 27.73 -25.01 -2.46
C TYR A 311 27.06 -24.52 -1.17
N ASP A 312 27.85 -24.10 -0.19
CA ASP A 312 27.35 -23.57 1.09
C ASP A 312 26.65 -22.22 0.89
N PHE A 313 27.22 -21.38 0.02
CA PHE A 313 26.63 -20.13 -0.41
C PHE A 313 25.23 -20.34 -1.01
N LEU A 314 25.10 -21.21 -2.01
CA LEU A 314 23.83 -21.47 -2.70
C LEU A 314 22.80 -22.09 -1.75
N LEU A 315 23.20 -23.12 -0.98
CA LEU A 315 22.30 -23.80 -0.07
C LEU A 315 21.75 -22.85 1.00
N ARG A 316 22.61 -22.03 1.62
CA ARG A 316 22.20 -21.03 2.61
C ARG A 316 21.20 -20.03 2.01
N ASN A 317 21.51 -19.45 0.84
CA ASN A 317 20.66 -18.43 0.22
C ASN A 317 19.28 -18.98 -0.15
N ILE A 318 19.21 -20.19 -0.71
CA ILE A 318 17.94 -20.86 -1.03
C ILE A 318 17.09 -21.06 0.24
N LEU A 319 17.69 -21.58 1.31
CA LEU A 319 17.00 -21.80 2.58
C LEU A 319 16.49 -20.49 3.19
N LEU A 320 17.32 -19.45 3.22
CA LEU A 320 16.93 -18.15 3.79
C LEU A 320 15.81 -17.50 2.99
N ILE A 321 15.85 -17.52 1.67
CA ILE A 321 14.77 -16.99 0.81
C ILE A 321 13.48 -17.75 1.03
N PHE A 322 13.54 -19.07 1.15
CA PHE A 322 12.37 -19.89 1.43
C PHE A 322 11.74 -19.54 2.79
N ILE A 323 12.54 -19.51 3.86
CA ILE A 323 12.09 -19.17 5.21
C ILE A 323 11.48 -17.76 5.24
N CYS A 324 12.17 -16.80 4.64
CA CYS A 324 11.72 -15.42 4.55
C CYS A 324 10.41 -15.28 3.77
N GLY A 325 10.31 -15.93 2.61
CA GLY A 325 9.11 -15.97 1.79
C GLY A 325 7.92 -16.54 2.55
N CYS A 326 8.13 -17.61 3.33
CA CYS A 326 7.11 -18.16 4.22
C CYS A 326 6.66 -17.14 5.27
N ILE A 327 7.59 -16.51 6.00
CA ILE A 327 7.26 -15.50 7.03
C ILE A 327 6.43 -14.37 6.43
N LEU A 328 6.89 -13.78 5.32
CA LEU A 328 6.22 -12.67 4.64
C LEU A 328 4.83 -13.04 4.10
N ALA A 329 4.68 -14.25 3.59
CA ALA A 329 3.41 -14.76 3.09
C ALA A 329 2.36 -14.82 4.22
N GLY A 330 2.74 -15.27 5.41
CA GLY A 330 1.85 -15.40 6.55
C GLY A 330 1.45 -14.10 7.26
N MET A 331 2.04 -12.96 6.88
CA MET A 331 1.74 -11.66 7.50
C MET A 331 0.59 -10.95 6.79
N ASN A 332 -0.49 -10.63 7.50
CA ASN A 332 -1.67 -10.01 6.89
C ASN A 332 -1.53 -8.51 6.63
N HIS A 333 -0.68 -7.80 7.39
CA HIS A 333 -0.45 -6.36 7.23
C HIS A 333 0.89 -6.07 6.59
N ILE A 334 0.88 -5.23 5.55
CA ILE A 334 2.07 -4.84 4.78
C ILE A 334 3.14 -4.16 5.65
N VAL A 335 2.73 -3.31 6.60
CA VAL A 335 3.64 -2.55 7.48
C VAL A 335 4.49 -3.48 8.34
N TYR A 336 3.86 -4.48 8.98
CA TYR A 336 4.62 -5.45 9.78
C TYR A 336 5.53 -6.32 8.91
N GLY A 337 5.10 -6.61 7.68
CA GLY A 337 5.95 -7.24 6.68
C GLY A 337 7.24 -6.45 6.46
N VAL A 338 7.12 -5.17 6.09
CA VAL A 338 8.29 -4.30 5.82
C VAL A 338 9.19 -4.16 7.04
N ILE A 339 8.63 -4.01 8.25
CA ILE A 339 9.43 -3.94 9.48
C ILE A 339 10.18 -5.25 9.72
N SER A 340 9.53 -6.40 9.54
CA SER A 340 10.17 -7.71 9.70
C SER A 340 11.30 -7.91 8.69
N SER A 341 11.18 -7.34 7.49
CA SER A 341 12.22 -7.35 6.48
C SER A 341 13.52 -6.70 6.92
N PHE A 342 13.42 -5.47 7.43
CA PHE A 342 14.58 -4.78 7.97
C PHE A 342 15.17 -5.52 9.18
N GLY A 343 14.32 -6.10 10.03
CA GLY A 343 14.75 -6.91 11.17
C GLY A 343 15.55 -8.14 10.77
N ILE A 344 15.10 -8.90 9.77
CA ILE A 344 15.80 -10.09 9.27
C ILE A 344 17.15 -9.72 8.66
N ILE A 345 17.20 -8.67 7.85
CA ILE A 345 18.44 -8.18 7.23
C ILE A 345 19.44 -7.76 8.32
N ALA A 346 19.00 -7.01 9.33
CA ALA A 346 19.86 -6.57 10.42
C ALA A 346 20.44 -7.75 11.22
N VAL A 347 19.60 -8.74 11.57
CA VAL A 347 20.04 -9.96 12.28
C VAL A 347 21.07 -10.73 11.45
N TYR A 348 20.84 -10.85 10.13
CA TYR A 348 21.77 -11.54 9.25
C TYR A 348 23.14 -10.84 9.18
N ILE A 349 23.17 -9.51 9.03
CA ILE A 349 24.42 -8.73 9.04
C ILE A 349 25.18 -8.96 10.34
N LEU A 350 24.51 -8.94 11.50
CA LEU A 350 25.15 -9.18 12.79
C LEU A 350 25.74 -10.59 12.91
N ILE A 351 25.04 -11.61 12.41
CA ILE A 351 25.54 -12.99 12.40
C ILE A 351 26.76 -13.10 11.49
N SER A 352 26.73 -12.52 10.29
CA SER A 352 27.85 -12.55 9.35
C SER A 352 29.09 -11.83 9.90
N LEU A 353 28.92 -10.68 10.56
CA LEU A 353 30.02 -9.99 11.25
C LEU A 353 30.60 -10.84 12.38
N GLY A 354 29.76 -11.56 13.14
CA GLY A 354 30.21 -12.50 14.16
C GLY A 354 31.01 -13.66 13.58
N ILE A 355 30.53 -14.28 12.50
CA ILE A 355 31.24 -15.36 11.81
C ILE A 355 32.62 -14.89 11.34
N PHE A 356 32.71 -13.73 10.73
CA PHE A 356 33.99 -13.16 10.32
C PHE A 356 34.94 -12.93 11.52
N GLN A 357 34.45 -12.34 12.60
CA GLN A 357 35.29 -11.99 13.74
C GLN A 357 35.80 -13.20 14.55
N TYR A 358 35.01 -14.28 14.64
CA TYR A 358 35.38 -15.48 15.41
C TYR A 358 35.99 -16.60 14.57
N LEU A 359 35.55 -16.77 13.32
CA LEU A 359 35.96 -17.88 12.43
C LEU A 359 36.83 -17.42 11.26
N GLY A 360 36.96 -16.11 10.98
CA GLY A 360 37.74 -15.62 9.84
C GLY A 360 37.07 -15.86 8.48
N ILE A 361 35.81 -16.28 8.45
CA ILE A 361 35.08 -16.60 7.22
C ILE A 361 34.35 -15.35 6.72
N VAL A 362 34.62 -14.94 5.49
CA VAL A 362 33.89 -13.84 4.84
C VAL A 362 32.57 -14.38 4.28
N VAL A 363 31.46 -13.87 4.80
CA VAL A 363 30.10 -14.23 4.33
C VAL A 363 29.55 -13.12 3.45
N GLU A 364 29.10 -13.46 2.25
CA GLU A 364 28.53 -12.50 1.32
C GLU A 364 27.12 -12.07 1.76
N ILE A 365 26.96 -10.77 2.09
CA ILE A 365 25.68 -10.23 2.58
C ILE A 365 24.77 -9.65 1.49
N PHE A 366 25.34 -9.16 0.40
CA PHE A 366 24.62 -8.41 -0.63
C PHE A 366 23.63 -9.27 -1.46
N PRO A 367 23.97 -10.50 -1.89
CA PRO A 367 23.03 -11.37 -2.63
C PRO A 367 21.74 -11.62 -1.88
N LEU A 368 21.84 -11.82 -0.57
CA LEU A 368 20.67 -12.04 0.26
C LEU A 368 19.78 -10.79 0.33
N ILE A 369 20.37 -9.61 0.51
CA ILE A 369 19.62 -8.34 0.60
C ILE A 369 18.84 -8.10 -0.69
N VAL A 370 19.49 -8.26 -1.85
CA VAL A 370 18.83 -8.06 -3.16
C VAL A 370 17.72 -9.08 -3.38
N SER A 371 18.00 -10.37 -3.14
CA SER A 371 17.00 -11.44 -3.28
C SER A 371 15.80 -11.22 -2.38
N TYR A 372 16.07 -10.79 -1.14
CA TYR A 372 15.06 -10.47 -0.16
C TYR A 372 14.22 -9.25 -0.59
N ALA A 373 14.84 -8.21 -1.13
CA ALA A 373 14.14 -7.04 -1.64
C ALA A 373 13.22 -7.40 -2.82
N VAL A 374 13.70 -8.23 -3.75
CA VAL A 374 12.93 -8.70 -4.91
C VAL A 374 11.72 -9.54 -4.47
N ILE A 375 11.92 -10.55 -3.61
CA ILE A 375 10.80 -11.39 -3.15
C ILE A 375 9.77 -10.59 -2.35
N SER A 376 10.21 -9.63 -1.54
CA SER A 376 9.32 -8.74 -0.78
C SER A 376 8.50 -7.86 -1.72
N LEU A 377 9.15 -7.25 -2.73
CA LEU A 377 8.48 -6.42 -3.73
C LEU A 377 7.39 -7.21 -4.47
N VAL A 378 7.70 -8.44 -4.89
CA VAL A 378 6.75 -9.33 -5.58
C VAL A 378 5.55 -9.67 -4.70
N ILE A 379 5.79 -10.12 -3.46
CA ILE A 379 4.72 -10.49 -2.51
C ILE A 379 3.81 -9.28 -2.22
N TYR A 380 4.38 -8.10 -2.00
CA TYR A 380 3.60 -6.90 -1.70
C TYR A 380 2.86 -6.36 -2.90
N PHE A 381 3.47 -6.40 -4.08
CA PHE A 381 2.78 -6.02 -5.32
C PHE A 381 1.56 -6.90 -5.57
N LYS A 382 1.69 -8.21 -5.35
CA LYS A 382 0.54 -9.14 -5.43
C LYS A 382 -0.54 -8.81 -4.40
N LYS A 383 -0.18 -8.62 -3.13
CA LYS A 383 -1.13 -8.24 -2.07
C LYS A 383 -1.85 -6.92 -2.40
N PHE A 384 -1.12 -5.94 -2.94
CA PHE A 384 -1.69 -4.67 -3.36
C PHE A 384 -2.72 -4.84 -4.50
N ILE A 385 -2.42 -5.67 -5.50
CA ILE A 385 -3.36 -5.98 -6.59
C ILE A 385 -4.61 -6.70 -6.06
N GLU A 386 -4.44 -7.71 -5.19
CA GLU A 386 -5.56 -8.46 -4.61
C GLU A 386 -6.47 -7.58 -3.74
N GLU A 387 -5.88 -6.68 -2.93
CA GLU A 387 -6.63 -5.73 -2.12
C GLU A 387 -7.42 -4.76 -3.01
N ARG A 388 -6.83 -4.27 -4.09
CA ARG A 388 -7.49 -3.37 -5.04
C ARG A 388 -8.63 -4.07 -5.79
N LYS A 389 -8.40 -5.27 -6.29
CA LYS A 389 -9.43 -6.07 -6.99
C LYS A 389 -10.63 -6.35 -6.09
N SER A 390 -10.39 -6.63 -4.81
CA SER A 390 -11.46 -6.84 -3.83
C SER A 390 -12.29 -5.57 -3.62
N LYS A 391 -11.64 -4.39 -3.51
CA LYS A 391 -12.33 -3.10 -3.38
C LYS A 391 -13.16 -2.76 -4.63
N ASP A 392 -12.62 -3.00 -5.82
CA ASP A 392 -13.31 -2.73 -7.09
C ASP A 392 -14.54 -3.64 -7.29
N GLN A 393 -14.45 -4.92 -6.90
CA GLN A 393 -15.59 -5.85 -6.94
C GLN A 393 -16.71 -5.43 -6.00
N VAL A 394 -16.36 -5.02 -4.77
CA VAL A 394 -17.32 -4.52 -3.79
C VAL A 394 -18.00 -3.24 -4.31
N LYS A 395 -17.21 -2.30 -4.87
CA LYS A 395 -17.74 -1.09 -5.50
C LYS A 395 -18.72 -1.39 -6.62
N ALA A 396 -18.37 -2.30 -7.53
CA ALA A 396 -19.20 -2.67 -8.67
C ALA A 396 -20.56 -3.28 -8.27
N ILE A 397 -20.62 -3.99 -7.14
CA ILE A 397 -21.88 -4.52 -6.60
C ILE A 397 -22.73 -3.38 -6.05
N PHE A 398 -22.14 -2.47 -5.27
CA PHE A 398 -22.87 -1.38 -4.62
C PHE A 398 -23.36 -0.31 -5.60
N SER A 399 -22.58 0.05 -6.62
CA SER A 399 -22.99 1.01 -7.65
C SER A 399 -24.25 0.62 -8.44
N ARG A 400 -24.73 -0.63 -8.31
CA ARG A 400 -25.99 -1.09 -8.92
C ARG A 400 -27.23 -0.77 -8.08
N TYR A 401 -27.06 -0.44 -6.79
CA TYR A 401 -28.18 -0.25 -5.84
C TYR A 401 -28.19 1.16 -5.20
N ILE A 402 -27.07 1.88 -5.26
CA ILE A 402 -26.88 3.21 -4.68
C ILE A 402 -26.05 4.08 -5.63
N SER A 403 -26.16 5.41 -5.52
CA SER A 403 -25.39 6.33 -6.36
C SER A 403 -23.88 6.19 -6.13
N GLU A 404 -23.07 6.55 -7.14
CA GLU A 404 -21.60 6.43 -7.06
C GLU A 404 -21.01 7.17 -5.86
N ASP A 405 -21.52 8.37 -5.55
CA ASP A 405 -21.09 9.15 -4.40
C ASP A 405 -21.34 8.40 -3.09
N VAL A 406 -22.51 7.77 -2.96
CA VAL A 406 -22.90 7.00 -1.77
C VAL A 406 -22.05 5.73 -1.66
N ALA A 407 -21.78 5.04 -2.78
CA ALA A 407 -20.92 3.86 -2.82
C ALA A 407 -19.47 4.21 -2.43
N ASN A 408 -18.93 5.32 -2.94
CA ASN A 408 -17.59 5.79 -2.63
C ASN A 408 -17.43 6.13 -1.14
N GLU A 409 -18.41 6.81 -0.54
CA GLU A 409 -18.40 7.13 0.89
C GLU A 409 -18.52 5.88 1.76
N LEU A 410 -19.32 4.88 1.39
CA LEU A 410 -19.42 3.63 2.14
C LEU A 410 -18.11 2.82 2.09
N ILE A 411 -17.40 2.83 0.95
CA ILE A 411 -16.09 2.18 0.84
C ILE A 411 -15.06 2.87 1.75
N LYS A 412 -15.12 4.21 1.89
CA LYS A 412 -14.24 4.96 2.81
C LYS A 412 -14.52 4.64 4.28
N LEU A 413 -15.79 4.48 4.65
CA LEU A 413 -16.21 4.16 6.02
C LEU A 413 -15.89 2.71 6.42
N GLY A 414 -15.57 1.84 5.46
CA GLY A 414 -15.17 0.45 5.68
C GLY A 414 -16.37 -0.50 5.75
N ILE A 415 -16.20 -1.69 5.15
CA ILE A 415 -17.24 -2.73 4.99
C ILE A 415 -17.81 -3.17 6.36
N ASP A 416 -17.02 -3.13 7.43
CA ASP A 416 -17.47 -3.52 8.78
C ASP A 416 -18.53 -2.58 9.37
N SER A 417 -18.63 -1.33 8.89
CA SER A 417 -19.73 -0.43 9.27
C SER A 417 -21.09 -0.82 8.66
N MET A 418 -21.09 -1.68 7.64
CA MET A 418 -22.31 -2.17 6.97
C MET A 418 -22.85 -3.47 7.58
N HIS A 419 -22.04 -4.16 8.38
CA HIS A 419 -22.45 -5.42 8.97
C HIS A 419 -23.14 -5.22 10.32
N LEU A 420 -24.45 -5.53 10.30
CA LEU A 420 -25.23 -6.10 11.40
C LEU A 420 -25.92 -5.14 12.38
N GLY A 421 -26.66 -4.15 11.84
CA GLY A 421 -27.68 -3.44 12.60
C GLY A 421 -28.89 -3.07 11.77
N TRP A 422 -30.03 -2.94 12.44
CA TRP A 422 -31.13 -2.11 12.00
C TRP A 422 -31.10 -0.84 12.84
N ALA A 423 -31.34 0.31 12.22
CA ALA A 423 -31.37 1.60 12.90
C ALA A 423 -32.68 2.32 12.59
N GLU A 424 -33.31 2.90 13.61
CA GLU A 424 -34.40 3.85 13.39
C GLU A 424 -33.79 5.15 12.84
N ARG A 425 -34.21 5.53 11.63
CA ARG A 425 -33.79 6.77 10.97
C ARG A 425 -35.00 7.50 10.42
N GLU A 426 -34.93 8.82 10.42
CA GLU A 426 -35.87 9.61 9.64
C GLU A 426 -35.51 9.49 8.16
N VAL A 427 -36.46 9.11 7.31
CA VAL A 427 -36.26 8.94 5.87
C VAL A 427 -37.43 9.55 5.11
N THR A 428 -37.18 9.97 3.86
CA THR A 428 -38.27 10.21 2.92
C THR A 428 -38.42 9.00 2.03
N VAL A 429 -39.60 8.36 2.10
CA VAL A 429 -39.96 7.18 1.32
C VAL A 429 -40.79 7.60 0.12
N PHE A 430 -40.52 6.97 -1.01
CA PHE A 430 -41.15 7.17 -2.29
C PHE A 430 -41.66 5.83 -2.82
N PHE A 431 -42.89 5.86 -3.32
CA PHE A 431 -43.46 4.79 -4.13
C PHE A 431 -44.00 5.39 -5.42
N SER A 432 -43.68 4.78 -6.55
CA SER A 432 -44.36 5.04 -7.83
C SER A 432 -45.05 3.80 -8.37
N ASP A 433 -46.08 4.02 -9.19
CA ASP A 433 -46.84 3.01 -9.94
C ASP A 433 -47.22 3.59 -11.32
N LEU A 434 -47.32 2.75 -12.36
CA LEU A 434 -47.73 3.18 -13.70
C LEU A 434 -49.25 3.01 -13.88
N ALA A 435 -49.96 4.13 -13.89
CA ALA A 435 -51.35 4.17 -14.32
C ALA A 435 -51.45 3.81 -15.81
N GLY A 436 -52.29 2.81 -16.14
CA GLY A 436 -52.45 2.31 -17.51
C GLY A 436 -51.52 1.14 -17.86
N PHE A 437 -50.70 0.65 -16.92
CA PHE A 437 -49.80 -0.48 -17.17
C PHE A 437 -50.53 -1.78 -17.50
N THR A 438 -51.65 -2.09 -16.86
CA THR A 438 -52.45 -3.28 -17.19
C THR A 438 -52.88 -3.27 -18.66
N ASP A 439 -53.48 -2.17 -19.10
CA ASP A 439 -53.90 -1.99 -20.50
C ASP A 439 -52.70 -2.05 -21.46
N LEU A 440 -51.55 -1.48 -21.06
CA LEU A 440 -50.32 -1.56 -21.84
C LEU A 440 -49.83 -3.00 -22.00
N SER A 441 -49.87 -3.79 -20.91
CA SER A 441 -49.39 -5.17 -20.89
C SER A 441 -50.28 -6.13 -21.68
N GLU A 442 -51.57 -5.83 -21.82
CA GLU A 442 -52.52 -6.59 -22.63
C GLU A 442 -52.36 -6.30 -24.13
N ASN A 443 -51.92 -5.10 -24.50
CA ASN A 443 -51.82 -4.64 -25.88
C ASN A 443 -50.42 -4.83 -26.52
N LEU A 444 -49.39 -5.12 -25.73
CA LEU A 444 -48.02 -5.34 -26.23
C LEU A 444 -47.60 -6.80 -26.13
N LYS A 445 -46.71 -7.23 -27.05
CA LYS A 445 -46.07 -8.55 -26.91
C LYS A 445 -45.10 -8.53 -25.72
N PRO A 446 -44.83 -9.69 -25.07
CA PRO A 446 -43.94 -9.75 -23.92
C PRO A 446 -42.54 -9.14 -24.13
N GLU A 447 -41.95 -9.32 -25.32
CA GLU A 447 -40.64 -8.77 -25.66
C GLU A 447 -40.66 -7.24 -25.79
N GLU A 448 -41.73 -6.69 -26.35
CA GLU A 448 -41.94 -5.25 -26.51
C GLU A 448 -42.22 -4.59 -25.16
N LEU A 449 -43.07 -5.22 -24.35
CA LEU A 449 -43.34 -4.80 -22.97
C LEU A 449 -42.06 -4.79 -22.12
N GLY A 450 -41.23 -5.82 -22.26
CA GLY A 450 -39.92 -5.89 -21.58
C GLY A 450 -38.98 -4.75 -21.97
N LYS A 451 -38.95 -4.36 -23.26
CA LYS A 451 -38.16 -3.19 -23.72
C LYS A 451 -38.67 -1.88 -23.12
N ILE A 452 -39.98 -1.66 -23.12
CA ILE A 452 -40.59 -0.46 -22.54
C ILE A 452 -40.34 -0.39 -21.03
N LEU A 453 -40.48 -1.50 -20.32
CA LEU A 453 -40.17 -1.58 -18.88
C LEU A 453 -38.71 -1.26 -18.60
N ASN A 454 -37.76 -1.77 -19.39
CA ASN A 454 -36.35 -1.45 -19.21
C ASN A 454 -36.06 0.04 -19.45
N ILE A 455 -36.65 0.66 -20.48
CA ILE A 455 -36.52 2.11 -20.73
C ILE A 455 -37.10 2.91 -19.56
N TYR A 456 -38.28 2.51 -19.07
CA TYR A 456 -38.91 3.13 -17.91
C TYR A 456 -38.03 3.02 -16.66
N PHE A 457 -37.57 1.81 -16.31
CA PHE A 457 -36.73 1.64 -15.14
C PHE A 457 -35.41 2.38 -15.25
N GLU A 458 -34.77 2.40 -16.42
CA GLU A 458 -33.52 3.14 -16.63
C GLU A 458 -33.69 4.65 -16.42
N GLU A 459 -34.68 5.26 -17.07
CA GLU A 459 -34.95 6.70 -16.96
C GLU A 459 -35.36 7.10 -15.54
N MET A 460 -36.27 6.33 -14.92
CA MET A 460 -36.75 6.63 -13.58
C MET A 460 -35.66 6.43 -12.51
N SER A 461 -34.89 5.34 -12.63
CA SER A 461 -33.80 5.03 -11.67
C SER A 461 -32.69 6.05 -11.76
N SER A 462 -32.31 6.47 -12.98
CA SER A 462 -31.28 7.50 -13.20
C SER A 462 -31.62 8.80 -12.46
N ILE A 463 -32.88 9.21 -12.48
CA ILE A 463 -33.34 10.43 -11.78
C ILE A 463 -33.30 10.26 -10.27
N ILE A 464 -33.74 9.11 -9.74
CA ILE A 464 -33.68 8.82 -8.30
C ILE A 464 -32.22 8.89 -7.82
N LEU A 465 -31.31 8.24 -8.54
CA LEU A 465 -29.89 8.19 -8.19
C LEU A 465 -29.23 9.58 -8.32
N ALA A 466 -29.54 10.35 -9.36
CA ALA A 466 -29.06 11.72 -9.54
C ALA A 466 -29.49 12.65 -8.39
N GLU A 467 -30.70 12.44 -7.88
CA GLU A 467 -31.21 13.14 -6.69
C GLU A 467 -30.79 12.46 -5.38
N LYS A 468 -29.77 11.59 -5.38
CA LYS A 468 -29.17 10.95 -4.19
C LYS A 468 -30.12 10.01 -3.44
N GLY A 469 -31.09 9.44 -4.13
CA GLY A 469 -31.98 8.40 -3.60
C GLY A 469 -31.33 7.03 -3.62
N THR A 470 -31.80 6.16 -2.75
CA THR A 470 -31.48 4.72 -2.70
C THR A 470 -32.68 3.95 -3.23
N ILE A 471 -32.48 3.18 -4.30
CA ILE A 471 -33.53 2.32 -4.85
C ILE A 471 -33.58 1.05 -4.02
N ASP A 472 -34.75 0.76 -3.45
CA ASP A 472 -34.95 -0.43 -2.63
C ASP A 472 -35.24 -1.64 -3.54
N LYS A 473 -36.33 -1.55 -4.31
CA LYS A 473 -36.74 -2.62 -5.23
C LYS A 473 -37.75 -2.15 -6.28
N PHE A 474 -37.86 -2.96 -7.32
CA PHE A 474 -38.94 -2.92 -8.30
C PHE A 474 -40.03 -3.93 -7.90
N ILE A 475 -41.30 -3.55 -7.98
CA ILE A 475 -42.45 -4.39 -7.61
C ILE A 475 -43.44 -4.36 -8.77
N GLY A 476 -43.31 -5.27 -9.73
CA GLY A 476 -44.05 -5.15 -10.99
C GLY A 476 -43.56 -3.92 -11.75
N ASP A 477 -44.46 -2.98 -12.06
CA ASP A 477 -44.21 -1.66 -12.65
C ASP A 477 -43.92 -0.55 -11.61
N ALA A 478 -44.02 -0.87 -10.32
CA ALA A 478 -43.79 0.05 -9.24
C ALA A 478 -42.31 0.17 -8.85
N ILE A 479 -41.90 1.37 -8.41
CA ILE A 479 -40.55 1.63 -7.89
C ILE A 479 -40.66 2.08 -6.43
N MET A 480 -39.92 1.40 -5.55
CA MET A 480 -39.73 1.82 -4.16
C MET A 480 -38.33 2.41 -3.99
N ALA A 481 -38.26 3.62 -3.43
CA ALA A 481 -37.00 4.28 -3.11
C ALA A 481 -37.09 5.07 -1.81
N PHE A 482 -35.94 5.40 -1.22
CA PHE A 482 -35.88 6.27 -0.05
C PHE A 482 -34.62 7.14 -0.05
N TRP A 483 -34.66 8.23 0.70
CA TRP A 483 -33.56 9.15 0.93
C TRP A 483 -33.22 9.21 2.42
N ASN A 484 -32.03 9.74 2.74
CA ASN A 484 -31.46 9.82 4.10
C ASN A 484 -30.97 8.49 4.69
N ALA A 485 -30.72 7.49 3.84
CA ALA A 485 -30.01 6.27 4.20
C ALA A 485 -29.35 5.64 2.95
N PRO A 486 -28.17 5.01 3.05
CA PRO A 486 -27.36 4.77 4.25
C PRO A 486 -26.62 5.99 4.79
N LEU A 487 -26.53 7.08 4.03
CA LEU A 487 -25.86 8.32 4.44
C LEU A 487 -26.87 9.39 4.87
N ASP A 488 -26.43 10.27 5.77
CA ASP A 488 -27.20 11.42 6.20
C ASP A 488 -27.27 12.46 5.07
N LEU A 489 -28.48 12.84 4.71
CA LEU A 489 -28.83 13.77 3.66
C LEU A 489 -29.84 14.80 4.20
N PRO A 490 -29.40 15.94 4.76
CA PRO A 490 -30.26 16.91 5.45
C PRO A 490 -31.45 17.48 4.65
N ARG A 491 -31.51 17.28 3.33
CA ARG A 491 -32.57 17.80 2.43
C ARG A 491 -33.30 16.69 1.68
N HIS A 492 -33.34 15.50 2.27
CA HIS A 492 -33.93 14.29 1.69
C HIS A 492 -35.37 14.47 1.17
N ALA A 493 -36.22 15.25 1.86
CA ALA A 493 -37.58 15.56 1.40
C ALA A 493 -37.58 16.38 0.09
N ASN A 494 -36.73 17.41 -0.02
CA ASN A 494 -36.62 18.21 -1.24
C ASN A 494 -36.11 17.38 -2.42
N ASN A 495 -35.13 16.50 -2.18
CA ASN A 495 -34.58 15.62 -3.22
C ASN A 495 -35.64 14.65 -3.74
N ALA A 496 -36.39 13.99 -2.86
CA ALA A 496 -37.49 13.11 -3.26
C ALA A 496 -38.58 13.85 -4.08
N CYS A 497 -38.99 15.05 -3.65
CA CYS A 497 -39.95 15.86 -4.40
C CYS A 497 -39.40 16.34 -5.76
N THR A 498 -38.11 16.66 -5.83
CA THR A 498 -37.44 17.02 -7.10
C THR A 498 -37.43 15.82 -8.05
N ALA A 499 -37.03 14.64 -7.56
CA ALA A 499 -37.03 13.41 -8.32
C ALA A 499 -38.42 13.09 -8.89
N ALA A 500 -39.46 13.19 -8.07
CA ALA A 500 -40.84 12.96 -8.50
C ALA A 500 -41.29 13.86 -9.65
N LEU A 501 -40.96 15.15 -9.59
CA LEU A 501 -41.29 16.11 -10.64
C LEU A 501 -40.50 15.87 -11.92
N LEU A 502 -39.21 15.57 -11.81
CA LEU A 502 -38.35 15.25 -12.95
C LEU A 502 -38.77 13.95 -13.63
N GLN A 503 -39.13 12.91 -12.86
CA GLN A 503 -39.63 11.65 -13.40
C GLN A 503 -40.94 11.84 -14.17
N ARG A 504 -41.85 12.70 -13.69
CA ARG A 504 -43.07 13.04 -14.42
C ARG A 504 -42.76 13.68 -15.79
N GLN A 505 -41.71 14.51 -15.87
CA GLN A 505 -41.26 15.08 -17.14
C GLN A 505 -40.59 14.03 -18.03
N ALA A 506 -39.77 13.15 -17.45
CA ALA A 506 -39.07 12.09 -18.19
C ALA A 506 -40.00 11.01 -18.75
N LEU A 507 -41.20 10.85 -18.17
CA LEU A 507 -42.21 9.89 -18.65
C LEU A 507 -42.63 10.14 -20.11
N GLU A 508 -42.50 11.38 -20.60
CA GLU A 508 -42.74 11.70 -22.02
C GLU A 508 -41.85 10.89 -22.97
N LYS A 509 -40.61 10.58 -22.57
CA LYS A 509 -39.72 9.71 -23.36
C LYS A 509 -40.27 8.28 -23.46
N VAL A 510 -40.81 7.77 -22.35
CA VAL A 510 -41.41 6.43 -22.30
C VAL A 510 -42.68 6.40 -23.17
N ARG A 511 -43.52 7.45 -23.09
CA ARG A 511 -44.69 7.63 -23.95
C ARG A 511 -44.32 7.66 -25.43
N ALA A 512 -43.24 8.36 -25.79
CA ALA A 512 -42.74 8.40 -27.16
C ALA A 512 -42.31 6.99 -27.64
N ALA A 513 -41.57 6.24 -26.83
CA ALA A 513 -41.17 4.87 -27.16
C ALA A 513 -42.37 3.92 -27.32
N ILE A 514 -43.41 4.05 -26.49
CA ILE A 514 -44.67 3.29 -26.63
C ILE A 514 -45.35 3.59 -27.97
N LYS A 515 -45.38 4.88 -28.36
CA LYS A 515 -45.98 5.33 -29.62
C LYS A 515 -45.21 4.83 -30.84
N GLU A 516 -43.89 4.74 -30.78
CA GLU A 516 -43.06 4.17 -31.86
C GLU A 516 -43.36 2.69 -32.13
N LEU A 517 -43.82 1.95 -31.10
CA LEU A 517 -44.29 0.58 -31.24
C LEU A 517 -45.73 0.48 -31.76
N GLY A 518 -46.37 1.61 -32.11
CA GLY A 518 -47.74 1.65 -32.61
C GLY A 518 -48.82 1.45 -31.54
N CYS A 519 -48.47 1.56 -30.25
CA CYS A 519 -49.43 1.45 -29.15
C CYS A 519 -49.94 2.84 -28.73
N GLU A 520 -51.26 3.01 -28.70
CA GLU A 520 -51.91 4.28 -28.32
C GLU A 520 -52.27 4.35 -26.81
N THR A 521 -51.85 3.36 -26.03
CA THR A 521 -52.14 3.32 -24.59
C THR A 521 -51.48 4.50 -23.89
N PHE A 522 -52.31 5.35 -23.28
CA PHE A 522 -51.82 6.44 -22.45
C PHE A 522 -51.41 5.91 -21.08
N ILE A 523 -50.13 6.06 -20.75
CA ILE A 523 -49.62 5.77 -19.41
C ILE A 523 -49.36 7.06 -18.63
N ASP A 524 -49.56 7.01 -17.33
CA ASP A 524 -49.20 8.08 -16.41
C ASP A 524 -48.56 7.51 -15.15
N MET A 525 -47.97 8.36 -14.32
CA MET A 525 -47.31 7.91 -13.10
C MET A 525 -48.00 8.48 -11.87
N ARG A 526 -48.24 7.59 -10.90
CA ARG A 526 -48.74 7.94 -9.57
C ARG A 526 -47.59 7.79 -8.59
N ILE A 527 -47.43 8.79 -7.73
CA ILE A 527 -46.35 8.87 -6.76
C ILE A 527 -46.93 9.22 -5.39
N GLY A 528 -46.48 8.48 -4.38
CA GLY A 528 -46.71 8.77 -2.96
C GLY A 528 -45.40 9.03 -2.24
N ILE A 529 -45.30 10.17 -1.55
CA ILE A 529 -44.11 10.53 -0.77
C ILE A 529 -44.51 10.77 0.69
N ASN A 530 -43.79 10.12 1.60
CA ASN A 530 -43.96 10.33 3.03
C ASN A 530 -42.61 10.45 3.73
N THR A 531 -42.54 11.32 4.73
CA THR A 531 -41.32 11.55 5.52
C THR A 531 -41.60 11.18 6.97
N GLY A 532 -40.67 10.46 7.59
CA GLY A 532 -40.81 10.08 8.98
C GLY A 532 -39.83 8.99 9.38
N LYS A 533 -39.94 8.54 10.62
CA LYS A 533 -39.08 7.49 11.17
C LYS A 533 -39.42 6.13 10.58
N ALA A 534 -38.40 5.41 10.13
CA ALA A 534 -38.47 4.03 9.69
C ALA A 534 -37.24 3.25 10.18
N ILE A 535 -37.39 1.94 10.29
CA ILE A 535 -36.25 1.06 10.60
C ILE A 535 -35.57 0.74 9.26
N ILE A 536 -34.30 1.11 9.14
CA ILE A 536 -33.47 0.83 7.98
C ILE A 536 -32.41 -0.22 8.34
N GLY A 537 -32.21 -1.20 7.47
CA GLY A 537 -31.17 -2.20 7.66
C GLY A 537 -31.27 -3.37 6.69
N ASN A 538 -30.43 -4.37 6.93
CA ASN A 538 -30.45 -5.64 6.19
C ASN A 538 -31.50 -6.58 6.80
N PHE A 539 -32.57 -6.86 6.06
CA PHE A 539 -33.63 -7.78 6.47
C PHE A 539 -33.63 -9.03 5.58
N GLY A 540 -33.78 -10.23 6.17
CA GLY A 540 -33.80 -11.47 5.41
C GLY A 540 -33.22 -12.66 6.18
N CYS A 541 -32.74 -13.66 5.44
CA CYS A 541 -32.14 -14.87 6.00
C CYS A 541 -30.67 -15.00 5.58
N SER A 542 -29.94 -15.98 6.13
CA SER A 542 -28.51 -16.17 5.91
C SER A 542 -28.08 -16.30 4.44
N LYS A 543 -29.01 -16.61 3.53
CA LYS A 543 -28.76 -16.75 2.09
C LYS A 543 -29.20 -15.54 1.25
N ARG A 544 -30.04 -14.66 1.80
CA ARG A 544 -30.59 -13.50 1.08
C ARG A 544 -31.02 -12.43 2.07
N TYR A 545 -30.34 -11.29 2.03
CA TYR A 545 -30.70 -10.07 2.75
C TYR A 545 -31.03 -8.97 1.75
N ASP A 546 -32.09 -8.21 2.02
CA ASP A 546 -32.44 -6.99 1.31
C ASP A 546 -32.15 -5.80 2.24
N TYR A 547 -31.40 -4.80 1.76
CA TYR A 547 -31.25 -3.53 2.47
C TYR A 547 -32.47 -2.66 2.19
N THR A 548 -33.37 -2.53 3.16
CA THR A 548 -34.72 -1.98 2.94
C THR A 548 -35.20 -1.14 4.13
N ALA A 549 -36.24 -0.35 3.89
CA ALA A 549 -36.94 0.42 4.92
C ALA A 549 -38.22 -0.30 5.37
N LEU A 550 -38.43 -0.43 6.69
CA LEU A 550 -39.65 -0.98 7.27
C LEU A 550 -40.29 -0.01 8.26
N GLY A 551 -41.61 0.09 8.24
CA GLY A 551 -42.37 0.83 9.25
C GLY A 551 -43.64 1.47 8.70
N ASP A 552 -44.36 2.13 9.59
CA ASP A 552 -45.59 2.86 9.26
C ASP A 552 -45.35 3.98 8.24
N THR A 553 -44.17 4.62 8.28
CA THR A 553 -43.75 5.63 7.29
C THR A 553 -43.74 5.09 5.86
N VAL A 554 -43.28 3.85 5.67
CA VAL A 554 -43.20 3.17 4.37
C VAL A 554 -44.61 2.82 3.88
N ASN A 555 -45.44 2.28 4.77
CA ASN A 555 -46.82 1.94 4.46
C ASN A 555 -47.66 3.16 4.09
N LEU A 556 -47.42 4.31 4.73
CA LEU A 556 -48.11 5.55 4.38
C LEU A 556 -47.74 6.02 2.98
N ALA A 557 -46.46 6.02 2.60
CA ALA A 557 -46.03 6.41 1.25
C ALA A 557 -46.73 5.57 0.16
N SER A 558 -46.73 4.23 0.30
CA SER A 558 -47.42 3.33 -0.64
C SER A 558 -48.93 3.60 -0.70
N ARG A 559 -49.58 3.94 0.42
CA ARG A 559 -51.01 4.30 0.40
C ARG A 559 -51.28 5.64 -0.28
N LEU A 560 -50.39 6.62 -0.10
CA LEU A 560 -50.51 7.92 -0.76
C LEU A 560 -50.38 7.77 -2.28
N GLU A 561 -49.49 6.89 -2.74
CA GLU A 561 -49.41 6.49 -4.16
C GLU A 561 -50.79 6.03 -4.62
N SER A 562 -51.37 5.01 -3.99
CA SER A 562 -52.58 4.37 -4.51
C SER A 562 -53.82 5.28 -4.45
N ILE A 563 -53.86 6.23 -3.50
CA ILE A 563 -54.95 7.20 -3.34
C ILE A 563 -54.98 8.25 -4.46
N ASN A 564 -53.87 8.46 -5.19
CA ASN A 564 -53.85 9.33 -6.37
C ASN A 564 -54.99 9.01 -7.35
N LYS A 565 -55.32 7.73 -7.52
CA LYS A 565 -56.42 7.27 -8.39
C LYS A 565 -57.78 7.88 -7.98
N GLN A 566 -58.04 8.01 -6.68
CA GLN A 566 -59.32 8.54 -6.17
C GLN A 566 -59.40 10.06 -6.32
N TYR A 567 -58.28 10.76 -6.15
CA TYR A 567 -58.22 12.22 -6.27
C TYR A 567 -57.96 12.71 -7.68
N GLY A 568 -57.60 11.82 -8.62
CA GLY A 568 -57.24 12.17 -9.99
C GLY A 568 -55.96 13.01 -10.06
N THR A 569 -55.00 12.70 -9.20
CA THR A 569 -53.72 13.40 -9.06
C THR A 569 -52.57 12.49 -9.49
N ASN A 570 -51.37 13.06 -9.62
CA ASN A 570 -50.17 12.30 -9.94
C ASN A 570 -49.21 12.15 -8.77
N ILE A 571 -49.06 13.18 -7.94
CA ILE A 571 -48.06 13.17 -6.87
C ILE A 571 -48.72 13.67 -5.59
N ILE A 572 -48.86 12.77 -4.61
CA ILE A 572 -49.33 13.10 -3.26
C ILE A 572 -48.18 13.03 -2.27
N ILE A 573 -48.06 14.06 -1.45
CA ILE A 573 -47.11 14.15 -0.35
C ILE A 573 -47.85 14.24 1.00
N SER A 574 -47.27 13.64 2.02
CA SER A 574 -47.75 13.74 3.41
C SER A 574 -47.58 15.15 4.01
N GLU A 575 -48.24 15.40 5.14
CA GLU A 575 -48.00 16.62 5.92
C GLU A 575 -46.57 16.76 6.45
N ASP A 576 -45.95 15.64 6.81
CA ASP A 576 -44.57 15.60 7.31
C ASP A 576 -43.57 15.95 6.18
N THR A 577 -43.75 15.37 5.00
CA THR A 577 -42.97 15.74 3.81
C THR A 577 -43.19 17.22 3.47
N TYR A 578 -44.45 17.67 3.47
CA TYR A 578 -44.76 19.07 3.23
C TYR A 578 -44.00 19.95 4.23
N ALA A 579 -44.01 19.66 5.53
CA ALA A 579 -43.34 20.46 6.55
C ALA A 579 -41.82 20.63 6.31
N GLN A 580 -41.16 19.63 5.70
CA GLN A 580 -39.71 19.63 5.50
C GLN A 580 -39.23 20.21 4.16
N ILE A 581 -40.12 20.39 3.17
CA ILE A 581 -39.74 21.00 1.88
C ILE A 581 -39.72 22.53 1.90
N TRP A 582 -38.95 23.10 0.97
CA TRP A 582 -38.87 24.53 0.72
C TRP A 582 -40.10 25.04 -0.04
N LYS A 583 -40.92 25.84 0.64
CA LYS A 583 -42.21 26.34 0.12
C LYS A 583 -42.05 27.30 -1.07
N ASP A 584 -40.91 27.95 -1.16
CA ASP A 584 -40.52 28.84 -2.25
C ASP A 584 -40.05 28.10 -3.50
N ARG A 585 -39.65 26.82 -3.37
CA ARG A 585 -39.19 25.99 -4.50
C ARG A 585 -40.32 25.18 -5.15
N PHE A 586 -41.31 24.76 -4.38
CA PHE A 586 -42.34 23.83 -4.83
C PHE A 586 -43.74 24.43 -4.79
N VAL A 587 -44.51 24.11 -5.82
CA VAL A 587 -45.92 24.45 -5.93
C VAL A 587 -46.74 23.29 -5.40
N VAL A 588 -47.54 23.57 -4.38
CA VAL A 588 -48.29 22.55 -3.63
C VAL A 588 -49.67 23.05 -3.24
N ARG A 589 -50.64 22.13 -3.22
CA ARG A 589 -52.01 22.42 -2.74
C ARG A 589 -52.47 21.38 -1.72
N GLU A 590 -53.22 21.82 -0.73
CA GLU A 590 -53.86 20.92 0.25
C GLU A 590 -54.99 20.15 -0.44
N LEU A 591 -55.03 18.83 -0.31
CA LEU A 591 -56.07 18.00 -0.95
C LEU A 591 -57.19 17.64 0.02
N ASP A 592 -56.88 17.03 1.15
CA ASP A 592 -57.90 16.60 2.13
C ASP A 592 -57.25 16.24 3.47
N ILE A 593 -58.09 15.97 4.45
CA ILE A 593 -57.71 15.32 5.71
C ILE A 593 -58.26 13.91 5.67
N ILE A 594 -57.38 12.92 5.58
CA ILE A 594 -57.78 11.51 5.43
C ILE A 594 -57.37 10.68 6.65
N THR A 595 -58.17 9.67 6.96
CA THR A 595 -57.77 8.57 7.84
C THR A 595 -57.48 7.35 6.97
N VAL A 596 -56.21 6.98 6.86
CA VAL A 596 -55.82 5.76 6.14
C VAL A 596 -56.08 4.53 7.00
N LYS A 597 -56.50 3.43 6.36
CA LYS A 597 -56.77 2.14 7.04
C LYS A 597 -55.57 1.71 7.89
N GLY A 598 -55.74 1.58 9.20
CA GLY A 598 -54.66 1.24 10.14
C GLY A 598 -54.03 2.43 10.88
N LYS A 599 -54.43 3.68 10.59
CA LYS A 599 -54.13 4.85 11.44
C LYS A 599 -55.40 5.38 12.11
N THR A 600 -55.26 5.76 13.38
CA THR A 600 -56.33 6.39 14.17
C THR A 600 -56.32 7.92 14.06
N LYS A 601 -55.16 8.52 13.74
CA LYS A 601 -55.02 9.97 13.58
C LYS A 601 -55.25 10.37 12.12
N PRO A 602 -56.14 11.35 11.84
CA PRO A 602 -56.25 11.95 10.51
C PRO A 602 -54.96 12.67 10.12
N ILE A 603 -54.57 12.58 8.86
CA ILE A 603 -53.37 13.23 8.29
C ILE A 603 -53.81 14.13 7.14
N LYS A 604 -53.21 15.32 7.06
CA LYS A 604 -53.35 16.17 5.87
C LYS A 604 -52.49 15.63 4.73
N ILE A 605 -53.07 15.63 3.54
CA ILE A 605 -52.35 15.28 2.32
C ILE A 605 -52.32 16.48 1.37
N TYR A 606 -51.24 16.58 0.61
CA TYR A 606 -51.00 17.67 -0.33
C TYR A 606 -50.65 17.08 -1.70
N GLU A 607 -51.03 17.79 -2.75
CA GLU A 607 -50.56 17.48 -4.10
C GLU A 607 -49.34 18.32 -4.41
N LEU A 608 -48.31 17.67 -4.96
CA LEU A 608 -47.13 18.34 -5.51
C LEU A 608 -47.37 18.61 -7.01
N LEU A 609 -47.54 19.88 -7.36
CA LEU A 609 -47.94 20.30 -8.71
C LEU A 609 -46.75 20.53 -9.63
N GLY A 610 -45.66 21.10 -9.10
CA GLY A 610 -44.53 21.54 -9.94
C GLY A 610 -43.46 22.30 -9.16
N PHE A 611 -42.45 22.76 -9.91
CA PHE A 611 -41.50 23.76 -9.42
C PHE A 611 -42.15 25.16 -9.47
N ASN A 612 -41.72 26.06 -8.59
CA ASN A 612 -42.28 27.41 -8.50
C ASN A 612 -41.73 28.32 -9.61
N ASP A 613 -42.38 28.28 -10.79
CA ASP A 613 -42.05 29.07 -12.00
C ASP A 613 -43.00 30.26 -12.24
N ARG A 614 -43.73 30.70 -11.21
CA ARG A 614 -44.63 31.87 -11.15
C ARG A 614 -45.85 31.88 -12.12
N LEU A 615 -46.13 30.81 -12.87
CA LEU A 615 -47.20 30.84 -13.89
C LEU A 615 -48.61 30.45 -13.42
N GLU A 616 -48.80 29.93 -12.21
CA GLU A 616 -50.13 29.49 -11.72
C GLU A 616 -50.56 30.02 -10.34
N ALA A 617 -49.87 31.04 -9.81
CA ALA A 617 -50.12 31.58 -8.47
C ALA A 617 -51.59 31.98 -8.25
N GLU A 618 -52.24 32.57 -9.26
CA GLU A 618 -53.63 33.01 -9.20
C GLU A 618 -54.62 31.85 -9.01
N LYS A 619 -54.47 30.76 -9.78
CA LYS A 619 -55.35 29.57 -9.68
C LYS A 619 -55.17 28.86 -8.34
N ILE A 620 -53.95 28.85 -7.81
CA ILE A 620 -53.64 28.23 -6.53
C ILE A 620 -54.18 29.07 -5.37
N GLU A 621 -54.08 30.39 -5.47
CA GLU A 621 -54.64 31.27 -4.46
C GLU A 621 -56.16 31.20 -4.46
N LEU A 622 -56.78 31.18 -5.65
CA LEU A 622 -58.22 30.93 -5.79
C LEU A 622 -58.63 29.58 -5.20
N TYR A 623 -57.81 28.53 -5.35
CA TYR A 623 -58.04 27.22 -4.74
C TYR A 623 -57.97 27.29 -3.21
N ARG A 624 -56.96 27.98 -2.65
CA ARG A 624 -56.80 28.18 -1.21
C ARG A 624 -57.97 28.96 -0.62
N GLU A 625 -58.42 30.02 -1.27
CA GLU A 625 -59.59 30.78 -0.86
C GLU A 625 -60.86 29.93 -0.90
N SER A 626 -61.02 29.09 -1.93
CA SER A 626 -62.14 28.16 -2.05
C SER A 626 -62.17 27.16 -0.88
N LEU A 627 -61.02 26.59 -0.53
CA LEU A 627 -60.86 25.70 0.63
C LEU A 627 -61.10 26.42 1.96
N LYS A 628 -60.65 27.68 2.09
CA LYS A 628 -60.90 28.49 3.29
C LYS A 628 -62.40 28.71 3.49
N GLY A 629 -63.12 29.08 2.43
CA GLY A 629 -64.58 29.20 2.49
C GLY A 629 -65.28 27.88 2.85
N PHE A 630 -64.74 26.73 2.41
CA PHE A 630 -65.26 25.41 2.80
C PHE A 630 -65.08 25.19 4.31
N LYS A 631 -63.90 25.47 4.85
CA LYS A 631 -63.59 25.37 6.29
C LYS A 631 -64.45 26.34 7.14
N GLU A 632 -64.77 27.51 6.59
CA GLU A 632 -65.65 28.53 7.22
C GLU A 632 -67.15 28.28 6.99
N LYS A 633 -67.56 27.16 6.37
CA LYS A 633 -68.94 26.82 6.02
C LYS A 633 -69.64 27.80 5.05
N LYS A 634 -68.88 28.59 4.28
CA LYS A 634 -69.39 29.48 3.21
C LYS A 634 -69.54 28.71 1.90
N TYR A 635 -70.40 27.71 1.89
CA TYR A 635 -70.45 26.70 0.82
C TYR A 635 -70.76 27.27 -0.57
N ASP A 636 -71.71 28.20 -0.69
CA ASP A 636 -72.10 28.77 -2.00
C ASP A 636 -70.94 29.55 -2.65
N THR A 637 -70.26 30.40 -1.87
CA THR A 637 -69.08 31.15 -2.34
C THR A 637 -67.92 30.22 -2.70
N SER A 638 -67.69 29.17 -1.92
CA SER A 638 -66.65 28.16 -2.23
C SER A 638 -66.96 27.38 -3.49
N ILE A 639 -68.22 27.01 -3.73
CA ILE A 639 -68.63 26.30 -4.96
C ILE A 639 -68.36 27.18 -6.18
N GLU A 640 -68.73 28.45 -6.16
CA GLU A 640 -68.49 29.37 -7.30
C GLU A 640 -67.00 29.58 -7.58
N LYS A 641 -66.17 29.69 -6.54
CA LYS A 641 -64.72 29.79 -6.72
C LYS A 641 -64.10 28.48 -7.22
N PHE A 642 -64.53 27.32 -6.73
CA PHE A 642 -64.07 26.03 -7.26
C PHE A 642 -64.48 25.80 -8.72
N LYS A 643 -65.65 26.30 -9.16
CA LYS A 643 -66.07 26.19 -10.57
C LYS A 643 -65.13 26.91 -11.54
N GLN A 644 -64.44 27.95 -11.07
CA GLN A 644 -63.44 28.68 -11.87
C GLN A 644 -62.14 27.87 -12.03
N ILE A 645 -61.98 26.76 -11.30
CA ILE A 645 -60.81 25.88 -11.32
C ILE A 645 -61.22 24.50 -11.84
N TRP A 646 -61.02 24.27 -13.14
CA TRP A 646 -61.40 23.00 -13.75
C TRP A 646 -60.33 21.91 -13.53
N ASN A 647 -60.43 21.17 -12.43
CA ASN A 647 -59.67 19.93 -12.19
C ASN A 647 -60.43 18.94 -11.28
N ILE A 648 -59.99 17.68 -11.28
CA ILE A 648 -60.66 16.60 -10.55
C ILE A 648 -60.78 16.89 -9.04
N PRO A 649 -59.73 17.37 -8.33
CA PRO A 649 -59.87 17.73 -6.92
C PRO A 649 -60.95 18.79 -6.66
N SER A 650 -61.01 19.84 -7.48
CA SER A 650 -62.03 20.89 -7.33
C SER A 650 -63.43 20.36 -7.59
N GLN A 651 -63.62 19.45 -8.55
CA GLN A 651 -64.92 18.80 -8.81
C GLN A 651 -65.34 17.89 -7.65
N ASN A 652 -64.40 17.15 -7.06
CA ASN A 652 -64.65 16.34 -5.86
C ASN A 652 -65.09 17.22 -4.68
N PHE A 653 -64.45 18.38 -4.49
CA PHE A 653 -64.87 19.37 -3.49
C PHE A 653 -66.25 19.96 -3.79
N ILE A 654 -66.56 20.31 -5.04
CA ILE A 654 -67.90 20.80 -5.43
C ILE A 654 -68.97 19.77 -5.10
N LYS A 655 -68.73 18.48 -5.39
CA LYS A 655 -69.66 17.39 -5.05
C LYS A 655 -69.87 17.30 -3.54
N LYS A 656 -68.79 17.29 -2.75
CA LYS A 656 -68.82 17.25 -1.27
C LYS A 656 -69.55 18.46 -0.69
N LEU A 657 -69.27 19.66 -1.21
CA LEU A 657 -69.90 20.92 -0.81
C LEU A 657 -71.39 20.96 -1.11
N LYS A 658 -71.82 20.46 -2.29
CA LYS A 658 -73.25 20.38 -2.64
C LYS A 658 -74.02 19.47 -1.68
N GLU A 659 -73.46 18.33 -1.29
CA GLU A 659 -74.09 17.44 -0.33
C GLU A 659 -74.17 18.05 1.08
N LEU A 660 -73.09 18.70 1.55
CA LEU A 660 -73.11 19.41 2.83
C LEU A 660 -74.09 20.60 2.83
N ARG A 661 -74.18 21.32 1.70
CA ARG A 661 -75.13 22.41 1.51
C ARG A 661 -76.57 21.91 1.57
N LYS A 662 -76.88 20.76 0.97
CA LYS A 662 -78.20 20.11 1.09
C LYS A 662 -78.56 19.82 2.55
N VAL A 663 -77.61 19.28 3.34
CA VAL A 663 -77.83 18.99 4.76
C VAL A 663 -78.09 20.28 5.56
N GLU A 664 -77.33 21.34 5.31
CA GLU A 664 -77.53 22.64 5.95
C GLU A 664 -78.90 23.25 5.60
N LEU A 665 -79.26 23.26 4.31
CA LEU A 665 -80.56 23.72 3.83
C LEU A 665 -81.70 22.89 4.43
N TYR A 666 -81.51 21.59 4.59
CA TYR A 666 -82.50 20.71 5.24
C TYR A 666 -82.72 21.10 6.70
N GLY A 667 -81.64 21.37 7.44
CA GLY A 667 -81.71 21.86 8.81
C GLY A 667 -82.45 23.20 8.92
N GLN A 668 -82.18 24.14 8.02
CA GLN A 668 -82.88 25.43 7.95
C GLN A 668 -84.37 25.25 7.58
N ALA A 669 -84.67 24.40 6.61
CA ALA A 669 -86.04 24.10 6.19
C ALA A 669 -86.88 23.48 7.31
N ILE A 670 -86.30 22.55 8.08
CA ILE A 670 -86.95 21.96 9.26
C ILE A 670 -87.18 23.01 10.36
N ALA A 671 -86.23 23.91 10.60
CA ALA A 671 -86.40 24.97 11.59
C ALA A 671 -87.53 25.94 11.22
N LEU A 672 -87.64 26.32 9.95
CA LEU A 672 -88.74 27.13 9.42
C LEU A 672 -90.08 26.40 9.49
N TYR A 673 -90.09 25.10 9.15
CA TYR A 673 -91.26 24.24 9.26
C TYR A 673 -91.79 24.18 10.70
N ARG A 674 -90.91 23.98 11.67
CA ARG A 674 -91.25 23.99 13.11
C ARG A 674 -91.71 25.36 13.60
N SER A 675 -91.20 26.43 13.00
CA SER A 675 -91.61 27.82 13.29
C SER A 675 -92.87 28.25 12.53
N ARG A 676 -93.59 27.30 11.90
CA ARG A 676 -94.84 27.51 11.13
C ARG A 676 -94.70 28.43 9.91
N LYS A 677 -93.46 28.64 9.43
CA LYS A 677 -93.17 29.40 8.20
C LYS A 677 -93.18 28.47 6.98
N PHE A 678 -94.35 27.90 6.68
CA PHE A 678 -94.47 26.79 5.71
C PHE A 678 -94.12 27.17 4.28
N ILE A 679 -94.38 28.41 3.85
CA ILE A 679 -94.02 28.90 2.51
C ILE A 679 -92.49 28.97 2.36
N GLU A 680 -91.81 29.55 3.34
CA GLU A 680 -90.34 29.65 3.34
C GLU A 680 -89.69 28.26 3.48
N ALA A 681 -90.25 27.40 4.33
CA ALA A 681 -89.78 26.02 4.50
C ALA A 681 -89.92 25.20 3.21
N LYS A 682 -91.07 25.29 2.52
CA LYS A 682 -91.34 24.62 1.24
C LYS A 682 -90.31 25.04 0.18
N ALA A 683 -90.05 26.34 0.04
CA ALA A 683 -89.09 26.86 -0.94
C ALA A 683 -87.66 26.32 -0.70
N LEU A 684 -87.27 26.05 0.55
CA LEU A 684 -85.99 25.41 0.86
C LEU A 684 -86.02 23.90 0.59
N PHE A 685 -87.09 23.19 0.92
CA PHE A 685 -87.22 21.76 0.61
C PHE A 685 -87.22 21.47 -0.89
N GLU A 686 -87.85 22.34 -1.70
CA GLU A 686 -87.84 22.25 -3.16
C GLU A 686 -86.43 22.40 -3.75
N LYS A 687 -85.59 23.27 -3.15
CA LYS A 687 -84.18 23.44 -3.56
C LYS A 687 -83.31 22.22 -3.24
N ILE A 688 -83.67 21.41 -2.23
CA ILE A 688 -82.92 20.20 -1.84
C ILE A 688 -83.28 19.02 -2.75
N GLY A 689 -84.59 18.80 -2.97
CA GLY A 689 -85.11 17.84 -3.93
C GLY A 689 -84.92 16.35 -3.60
N ASP A 690 -84.47 16.02 -2.39
CA ASP A 690 -84.29 14.63 -1.93
C ASP A 690 -85.61 13.98 -1.45
N THR A 691 -85.59 12.66 -1.26
CA THR A 691 -86.80 11.88 -0.89
C THR A 691 -87.45 12.37 0.41
N PRO A 692 -86.71 12.64 1.51
CA PRO A 692 -87.28 13.22 2.72
C PRO A 692 -87.89 14.61 2.50
N SER A 693 -87.22 15.50 1.75
CA SER A 693 -87.72 16.86 1.50
C SER A 693 -89.05 16.86 0.75
N LYS A 694 -89.25 15.93 -0.21
CA LYS A 694 -90.54 15.77 -0.91
C LYS A 694 -91.70 15.52 0.05
N LYS A 695 -91.51 14.70 1.08
CA LYS A 695 -92.54 14.45 2.09
C LYS A 695 -92.86 15.69 2.94
N PHE A 696 -91.88 16.55 3.19
CA PHE A 696 -92.12 17.81 3.90
C PHE A 696 -92.76 18.87 3.00
N ILE A 697 -92.51 18.86 1.69
CA ILE A 697 -93.23 19.70 0.71
C ILE A 697 -94.72 19.38 0.75
N ASP A 698 -95.09 18.10 0.65
CA ASP A 698 -96.49 17.65 0.72
C ASP A 698 -97.19 18.15 2.00
N ARG A 699 -96.47 18.08 3.14
CA ARG A 699 -96.97 18.56 4.44
C ARG A 699 -97.06 20.08 4.52
N CYS A 700 -96.10 20.80 3.97
CA CYS A 700 -96.16 22.26 3.88
C CYS A 700 -97.36 22.69 3.06
N ASP A 701 -97.63 22.03 1.93
CA ASP A 701 -98.79 22.31 1.09
C ASP A 701 -100.11 22.08 1.83
N GLU A 702 -100.23 21.01 2.61
CA GLU A 702 -101.40 20.80 3.47
C GLU A 702 -101.54 21.91 4.53
N PHE A 703 -100.46 22.28 5.21
CA PHE A 703 -100.48 23.28 6.28
C PHE A 703 -100.56 24.74 5.80
N ILE A 704 -100.25 25.01 4.54
CA ILE A 704 -100.53 26.31 3.90
C ILE A 704 -102.04 26.47 3.66
N ILE A 705 -102.74 25.40 3.26
CA ILE A 705 -104.19 25.42 3.03
C ILE A 705 -104.98 25.31 4.34
N ASN A 706 -104.53 24.43 5.25
CA ASN A 706 -105.14 24.16 6.55
C ASN A 706 -104.09 24.32 7.66
N PRO A 707 -103.86 25.55 8.16
CA PRO A 707 -102.88 25.79 9.21
C PRO A 707 -103.18 24.96 10.47
N PRO A 708 -102.15 24.36 11.12
CA PRO A 708 -102.35 23.63 12.36
C PRO A 708 -102.77 24.59 13.49
N SER A 709 -103.35 24.07 14.58
CA SER A 709 -103.78 24.86 15.74
C SER A 709 -102.61 25.56 16.45
N GLU A 710 -102.89 26.55 17.30
CA GLU A 710 -101.83 27.31 18.01
C GLU A 710 -101.00 26.45 18.97
N ASP A 711 -101.56 25.37 19.49
CA ASP A 711 -100.95 24.38 20.40
C ASP A 711 -100.27 23.22 19.66
N TRP A 712 -99.97 23.36 18.38
CA TRP A 712 -99.38 22.29 17.57
C TRP A 712 -98.06 21.78 18.14
N ASP A 713 -98.04 20.49 18.47
CA ASP A 713 -96.93 19.74 19.05
C ASP A 713 -95.78 19.43 18.06
N MET A 714 -95.79 20.06 16.88
CA MET A 714 -94.89 19.80 15.76
C MET A 714 -95.02 18.39 15.16
N VAL A 715 -96.07 17.63 15.52
CA VAL A 715 -96.32 16.28 15.00
C VAL A 715 -97.29 16.35 13.82
N TYR A 716 -96.89 15.75 12.71
CA TYR A 716 -97.79 15.52 11.58
C TYR A 716 -98.58 14.23 11.82
N ARG A 717 -99.90 14.34 11.99
CA ARG A 717 -100.79 13.18 12.18
C ARG A 717 -101.45 12.83 10.84
N PHE A 718 -101.23 11.61 10.38
CA PHE A 718 -101.83 11.12 9.14
C PHE A 718 -103.36 11.14 9.26
N LYS A 719 -104.03 11.78 8.29
CA LYS A 719 -105.46 11.51 8.04
C LYS A 719 -105.54 10.15 7.38
N VAL A 720 -105.66 9.11 8.19
CA VAL A 720 -105.96 7.77 7.68
C VAL A 720 -107.33 7.85 7.01
N LYS A 721 -107.42 7.38 5.77
CA LYS A 721 -108.69 7.06 5.13
C LYS A 721 -108.91 5.56 5.25
#